data_AF-A0A843U988-F1
#
_entry.id   AF-A0A843U988-F1
#
_cell.length_a   1.000
_cell.length_b   1.000
_cell.length_c   1.000
_cell.angle_alpha   90.00
_cell.angle_beta   90.00
_cell.angle_gamma   90.00
#
_symmetry.space_group_name_H-M   'P 1'
#
loop_
_entity.id
_entity.type
_entity.pdbx_description
1 polymer ?
#
loop_
_entity_poly.entity_id
_entity_poly.type
_entity_poly.pdbx_seq_one_letter_code
_entity_poly.pdbx_strand_id
1 'polypeptide(L)'
;MEGDGKHASSEEGGGEKGKVLVVILVGAPGSGKSTFCENVMRAASRPWVRICQDSIADGKAGTKSQCIQCASNALNYGKSVFIDRCNLDREQRADFVKFGGPLMDVHAVVLDLPPRLCISRSVKRTGHEGNLQGGRAAAVVNKMLQKRELPKLNEGFSRITFCQNEADAQDAVNLYRALGPSDTLSSGYFGEKSLHSKVQLGIMKFLKKVGKPMDLPSERNNSLSSLPKEGSDEKASSSRELEKKHDDKKDAETTPLAGDIYLTGSHTLAFPSISTADFQFNHEKASDIIVDSVADFLHNYDNVRLVLVDLSHRSNILSLVKVKAANRQIDPKRFLTLVGDITRLSTEGNLHCSVIANAANWRLKPGGGGVNAAIHNAAGEGLEIATKERAGTLSPGSSVVVPLPSSSPLYQREGVTHIIHVLGPNMNPQRPNCLQNDYVKGCKILRDAYSSLFNNFMSIVQSSVTTESSKQLVPQFLESKEQLSNRSHCSDSDLKNKREVVYDPESNKKWRGEHTVLQEDEGKSTRLESIGKMTHLPYRSSVPDVKMEENTDGRGKKTWSSWAQALHQTVMHPEQHKDDILEVSDDFVVLCDRYPKGKRHVLVLSRLNGLDCLADVRREHLPLLKQMHNLGIKWSKKFLNEDSSLIFRLGYHSAPSMRQLHLHVISQDFDSEYLKNKKHWNSFNTAFFRDSADALEDVEKLGSARLNDEKLLSMELRCHRCQSAHPNIPKLKFHLGRCRAPFPTHLVQGGRLIAAASGSADVTLSTGHSNSLV
;
A
#
# COMPACT_ATOMS: atom_id res chain seq x y z
N MET A 1 -57.78 -21.27 -22.80
CA MET A 1 -57.93 -22.71 -23.04
C MET A 1 -56.62 -23.35 -22.68
N GLU A 2 -56.65 -24.27 -21.71
CA GLU A 2 -55.47 -24.96 -21.22
C GLU A 2 -54.80 -25.85 -22.28
N GLY A 3 -53.55 -26.21 -22.01
CA GLY A 3 -52.79 -27.23 -22.73
C GLY A 3 -51.96 -28.01 -21.71
N ASP A 4 -52.46 -29.20 -21.35
CA ASP A 4 -51.95 -30.00 -20.24
C ASP A 4 -50.50 -30.48 -20.38
N GLY A 5 -49.88 -30.72 -19.23
CA GLY A 5 -48.53 -31.27 -19.13
C GLY A 5 -48.46 -32.75 -19.51
N LYS A 6 -47.26 -33.18 -19.93
CA LYS A 6 -46.90 -34.60 -19.98
C LYS A 6 -45.77 -34.88 -19.00
N HIS A 7 -46.10 -35.58 -17.92
CA HIS A 7 -45.11 -36.33 -17.15
C HIS A 7 -44.50 -37.41 -18.05
N ALA A 8 -43.18 -37.36 -18.25
CA ALA A 8 -42.42 -38.48 -18.77
C ALA A 8 -41.74 -39.20 -17.60
N SER A 9 -42.12 -40.45 -17.38
CA SER A 9 -41.50 -41.34 -16.39
C SER A 9 -40.07 -41.66 -16.78
N SER A 10 -39.10 -41.35 -15.92
CA SER A 10 -37.71 -41.79 -16.09
C SER A 10 -37.57 -43.25 -15.64
N GLU A 11 -37.23 -44.14 -16.57
CA GLU A 11 -36.93 -45.54 -16.28
C GLU A 11 -35.69 -45.68 -15.38
N GLU A 12 -35.74 -46.62 -14.43
CA GLU A 12 -34.63 -46.92 -13.53
C GLU A 12 -33.53 -47.75 -14.22
N GLY A 13 -32.69 -47.07 -14.99
CA GLY A 13 -31.43 -47.63 -15.51
C GLY A 13 -30.33 -47.60 -14.46
N GLY A 14 -30.17 -48.70 -13.70
CA GLY A 14 -29.12 -48.90 -12.70
C GLY A 14 -27.70 -49.06 -13.27
N GLY A 15 -27.18 -48.03 -13.95
CA GLY A 15 -25.76 -47.94 -14.32
C GLY A 15 -24.95 -47.29 -13.22
N GLU A 16 -23.78 -47.85 -12.87
CA GLU A 16 -22.83 -47.23 -11.95
C GLU A 16 -22.47 -45.81 -12.43
N LYS A 17 -22.93 -44.79 -11.69
CA LYS A 17 -22.61 -43.39 -11.98
C LYS A 17 -21.13 -43.16 -11.71
N GLY A 18 -20.35 -43.24 -12.79
CA GLY A 18 -18.92 -42.98 -12.78
C GLY A 18 -18.59 -41.63 -12.15
N LYS A 19 -17.51 -41.61 -11.34
CA LYS A 19 -17.15 -40.40 -10.60
C LYS A 19 -16.76 -39.26 -11.53
N VAL A 20 -17.20 -38.05 -11.18
CA VAL A 20 -16.84 -36.82 -11.87
C VAL A 20 -15.52 -36.29 -11.31
N LEU A 21 -14.63 -35.77 -12.16
CA LEU A 21 -13.29 -35.35 -11.74
C LEU A 21 -13.16 -33.83 -11.61
N VAL A 22 -12.55 -33.38 -10.52
CA VAL A 22 -12.13 -31.98 -10.29
C VAL A 22 -10.61 -31.92 -10.35
N VAL A 23 -10.06 -31.41 -11.45
CA VAL A 23 -8.60 -31.34 -11.65
C VAL A 23 -8.10 -29.91 -11.42
N ILE A 24 -7.41 -29.71 -10.31
CA ILE A 24 -6.83 -28.43 -9.92
C ILE A 24 -5.42 -28.31 -10.51
N LEU A 25 -5.23 -27.37 -11.43
CA LEU A 25 -3.92 -27.12 -12.05
C LEU A 25 -3.09 -26.18 -11.19
N VAL A 26 -1.97 -26.66 -10.68
CA VAL A 26 -1.01 -25.93 -9.85
C VAL A 26 0.23 -25.61 -10.68
N GLY A 27 0.65 -24.35 -10.73
CA GLY A 27 1.87 -23.96 -11.43
C GLY A 27 1.91 -22.49 -11.86
N ALA A 28 3.11 -21.95 -12.05
CA ALA A 28 3.31 -20.53 -12.37
C ALA A 28 2.72 -20.13 -13.74
N PRO A 29 2.51 -18.83 -14.01
CA PRO A 29 2.25 -18.35 -15.36
C PRO A 29 3.33 -18.87 -16.33
N GLY A 30 2.91 -19.34 -17.52
CA GLY A 30 3.83 -19.94 -18.49
C GLY A 30 4.20 -21.41 -18.24
N SER A 31 3.70 -22.06 -17.18
CA SER A 31 3.92 -23.50 -16.92
C SER A 31 3.17 -24.45 -17.86
N GLY A 32 2.25 -23.95 -18.70
CA GLY A 32 1.53 -24.75 -19.70
C GLY A 32 0.10 -25.18 -19.33
N LYS A 33 -0.45 -24.75 -18.18
CA LYS A 33 -1.80 -25.13 -17.70
C LYS A 33 -2.91 -25.07 -18.76
N SER A 34 -3.04 -23.95 -19.45
CA SER A 34 -4.10 -23.76 -20.47
C SER A 34 -3.92 -24.70 -21.67
N THR A 35 -2.67 -24.91 -22.10
CA THR A 35 -2.28 -25.89 -23.12
C THR A 35 -2.55 -27.33 -22.67
N PHE A 36 -2.37 -27.64 -21.39
CA PHE A 36 -2.73 -28.94 -20.80
C PHE A 36 -4.24 -29.18 -20.92
N CYS A 37 -5.07 -28.20 -20.51
CA CYS A 37 -6.52 -28.28 -20.68
C CYS A 37 -6.93 -28.49 -22.14
N GLU A 38 -6.42 -27.65 -23.06
CA GLU A 38 -6.74 -27.72 -24.48
C GLU A 38 -6.36 -29.08 -25.10
N ASN A 39 -5.19 -29.63 -24.76
CA ASN A 39 -4.71 -30.89 -25.32
C ASN A 39 -5.51 -32.10 -24.79
N VAL A 40 -6.00 -32.07 -23.54
CA VAL A 40 -6.93 -33.09 -23.04
C VAL A 40 -8.30 -32.91 -23.71
N MET A 41 -8.88 -31.70 -23.64
CA MET A 41 -10.24 -31.41 -24.11
C MET A 41 -10.44 -31.65 -25.62
N ARG A 42 -9.40 -31.48 -26.44
CA ARG A 42 -9.49 -31.66 -27.91
C ARG A 42 -9.85 -33.09 -28.33
N ALA A 43 -9.52 -34.09 -27.53
CA ALA A 43 -9.59 -35.50 -27.95
C ALA A 43 -9.77 -36.51 -26.80
N ALA A 44 -10.39 -36.09 -25.70
CA ALA A 44 -10.85 -36.95 -24.62
C ALA A 44 -12.31 -37.37 -24.84
N SER A 45 -12.67 -38.59 -24.46
CA SER A 45 -14.05 -39.10 -24.49
C SER A 45 -14.89 -38.63 -23.29
N ARG A 46 -14.25 -38.40 -22.13
CA ARG A 46 -14.89 -37.79 -20.95
C ARG A 46 -15.25 -36.31 -21.20
N PRO A 47 -16.47 -35.85 -20.83
CA PRO A 47 -16.86 -34.45 -21.00
C PRO A 47 -16.13 -33.54 -20.00
N TRP A 48 -15.37 -32.57 -20.51
CA TRP A 48 -14.55 -31.65 -19.72
C TRP A 48 -14.99 -30.17 -19.88
N VAL A 49 -14.82 -29.37 -18.84
CA VAL A 49 -14.98 -27.90 -18.86
C VAL A 49 -13.74 -27.23 -18.25
N ARG A 50 -13.10 -26.31 -18.99
CA ARG A 50 -12.02 -25.46 -18.48
C ARG A 50 -12.61 -24.24 -17.79
N ILE A 51 -12.19 -23.99 -16.55
CA ILE A 51 -12.62 -22.86 -15.72
C ILE A 51 -11.38 -22.02 -15.43
N CYS A 52 -11.26 -20.90 -16.15
CA CYS A 52 -10.14 -19.98 -16.09
C CYS A 52 -10.60 -18.63 -15.51
N GLN A 53 -10.04 -18.17 -14.39
CA GLN A 53 -10.46 -16.89 -13.81
C GLN A 53 -10.20 -15.72 -14.78
N ASP A 54 -9.17 -15.82 -15.64
CA ASP A 54 -8.79 -14.76 -16.57
C ASP A 54 -9.80 -14.54 -17.71
N SER A 55 -10.70 -15.48 -17.98
CA SER A 55 -11.69 -15.41 -19.08
C SER A 55 -13.14 -15.70 -18.69
N ILE A 56 -13.44 -15.98 -17.42
CA ILE A 56 -14.77 -16.41 -16.95
C ILE A 56 -15.88 -15.33 -17.05
N ALA A 57 -15.54 -14.05 -17.21
CA ALA A 57 -16.50 -12.96 -17.39
C ALA A 57 -16.50 -12.51 -18.86
N ASP A 58 -17.12 -13.32 -19.73
CA ASP A 58 -17.23 -13.08 -21.19
C ASP A 58 -15.88 -12.77 -21.86
N GLY A 59 -14.87 -13.60 -21.57
CA GLY A 59 -13.50 -13.41 -22.07
C GLY A 59 -12.66 -12.40 -21.27
N LYS A 60 -13.18 -11.88 -20.14
CA LYS A 60 -12.47 -11.00 -19.20
C LYS A 60 -12.26 -11.68 -17.84
N ALA A 61 -11.36 -11.11 -17.05
CA ALA A 61 -11.03 -11.61 -15.72
C ALA A 61 -12.21 -11.43 -14.73
N GLY A 62 -12.64 -12.52 -14.11
CA GLY A 62 -13.69 -12.56 -13.09
C GLY A 62 -13.17 -12.83 -11.67
N THR A 63 -14.01 -13.41 -10.82
CA THR A 63 -13.76 -13.63 -9.38
C THR A 63 -13.61 -15.11 -9.00
N LYS A 64 -13.08 -15.40 -7.80
CA LYS A 64 -13.03 -16.78 -7.24
C LYS A 64 -14.42 -17.38 -7.12
N SER A 65 -15.39 -16.60 -6.65
CA SER A 65 -16.79 -17.03 -6.46
C SER A 65 -17.45 -17.44 -7.77
N GLN A 66 -17.24 -16.68 -8.86
CA GLN A 66 -17.71 -17.09 -10.20
C GLN A 66 -17.07 -18.40 -10.67
N CYS A 67 -15.78 -18.64 -10.38
CA CYS A 67 -15.12 -19.91 -10.70
C CYS A 67 -15.74 -21.09 -9.93
N ILE A 68 -16.05 -20.90 -8.65
CA ILE A 68 -16.70 -21.91 -7.80
C ILE A 68 -18.12 -22.19 -8.31
N GLN A 69 -18.90 -21.16 -8.62
CA GLN A 69 -20.26 -21.30 -9.14
C GLN A 69 -20.28 -22.02 -10.50
N CYS A 70 -19.38 -21.63 -11.42
CA CYS A 70 -19.23 -22.29 -12.71
C CYS A 70 -18.81 -23.76 -12.57
N ALA A 71 -17.91 -24.07 -11.62
CA ALA A 71 -17.49 -25.44 -11.32
C ALA A 71 -18.66 -26.27 -10.78
N SER A 72 -19.39 -25.75 -9.79
CA SER A 72 -20.55 -26.42 -9.23
C SER A 72 -21.62 -26.71 -10.30
N ASN A 73 -21.89 -25.75 -11.20
CA ASN A 73 -22.84 -25.94 -12.28
C ASN A 73 -22.37 -27.04 -13.26
N ALA A 74 -21.13 -26.99 -13.73
CA ALA A 74 -20.58 -27.98 -14.66
C ALA A 74 -20.59 -29.40 -14.05
N LEU A 75 -20.22 -29.53 -12.78
CA LEU A 75 -20.25 -30.78 -12.02
C LEU A 75 -21.67 -31.33 -11.85
N ASN A 76 -22.65 -30.46 -11.56
CA ASN A 76 -24.07 -30.84 -11.47
C ASN A 76 -24.63 -31.34 -12.82
N TYR A 77 -24.10 -30.85 -13.95
CA TYR A 77 -24.39 -31.37 -15.29
C TYR A 77 -23.53 -32.60 -15.68
N GLY A 78 -22.86 -33.25 -14.72
CA GLY A 78 -22.07 -34.47 -14.94
C GLY A 78 -20.75 -34.26 -15.69
N LYS A 79 -20.29 -33.00 -15.87
CA LYS A 79 -19.05 -32.70 -16.59
C LYS A 79 -17.88 -32.58 -15.63
N SER A 80 -16.75 -33.18 -15.99
CA SER A 80 -15.50 -33.03 -15.23
C SER A 80 -14.87 -31.65 -15.49
N VAL A 81 -14.14 -31.10 -14.52
CA VAL A 81 -13.68 -29.69 -14.55
C VAL A 81 -12.17 -29.55 -14.39
N PHE A 82 -11.58 -28.62 -15.15
CA PHE A 82 -10.22 -28.14 -14.95
C PHE A 82 -10.22 -26.74 -14.32
N ILE A 83 -9.56 -26.57 -13.19
CA ILE A 83 -9.41 -25.27 -12.51
C ILE A 83 -8.08 -24.62 -12.91
N ASP A 84 -8.09 -23.78 -13.94
CA ASP A 84 -6.91 -23.09 -14.49
C ASP A 84 -6.73 -21.72 -13.82
N ARG A 85 -6.17 -21.71 -12.60
CA ARG A 85 -6.05 -20.52 -11.75
C ARG A 85 -4.67 -20.32 -11.08
N CYS A 86 -3.64 -21.00 -11.59
CA CYS A 86 -2.29 -21.11 -11.01
C CYS A 86 -2.20 -21.80 -9.63
N ASN A 87 -3.15 -21.57 -8.70
CA ASN A 87 -3.40 -22.35 -7.47
C ASN A 87 -2.16 -22.60 -6.59
N LEU A 88 -1.32 -21.56 -6.43
CA LEU A 88 0.05 -21.71 -5.92
C LEU A 88 0.16 -21.83 -4.40
N ASP A 89 -0.86 -21.44 -3.65
CA ASP A 89 -0.93 -21.55 -2.18
C ASP A 89 -2.17 -22.36 -1.75
N ARG A 90 -2.18 -22.82 -0.50
CA ARG A 90 -3.27 -23.65 0.05
C ARG A 90 -4.61 -22.91 0.11
N GLU A 91 -4.61 -21.62 0.38
CA GLU A 91 -5.83 -20.79 0.48
C GLU A 91 -6.55 -20.65 -0.88
N GLN A 92 -5.79 -20.52 -1.97
CA GLN A 92 -6.34 -20.53 -3.32
C GLN A 92 -7.04 -21.86 -3.64
N ARG A 93 -6.47 -22.99 -3.20
CA ARG A 93 -6.97 -24.35 -3.44
C ARG A 93 -8.17 -24.72 -2.55
N ALA A 94 -8.19 -24.27 -1.29
CA ALA A 94 -9.09 -24.76 -0.25
C ALA A 94 -10.57 -24.88 -0.66
N ASP A 95 -11.14 -23.89 -1.33
CA ASP A 95 -12.56 -23.92 -1.73
C ASP A 95 -12.86 -24.87 -2.89
N PHE A 96 -11.88 -25.15 -3.76
CA PHE A 96 -12.05 -26.11 -4.85
C PHE A 96 -11.86 -27.55 -4.36
N VAL A 97 -11.09 -27.78 -3.29
CA VAL A 97 -10.94 -29.13 -2.72
C VAL A 97 -12.20 -29.56 -1.96
N LYS A 98 -13.03 -28.61 -1.49
CA LYS A 98 -14.36 -28.90 -0.89
C LYS A 98 -15.37 -29.55 -1.85
N PHE A 99 -15.09 -29.60 -3.16
CA PHE A 99 -15.89 -30.39 -4.11
C PHE A 99 -15.67 -31.92 -3.97
N GLY A 100 -14.63 -32.35 -3.24
CA GLY A 100 -14.36 -33.76 -3.02
C GLY A 100 -15.42 -34.46 -2.16
N GLY A 101 -15.83 -35.66 -2.56
CA GLY A 101 -16.84 -36.45 -1.86
C GLY A 101 -17.04 -37.82 -2.48
N PRO A 102 -18.05 -38.60 -2.04
CA PRO A 102 -18.25 -39.98 -2.49
C PRO A 102 -18.39 -40.15 -4.02
N LEU A 103 -18.90 -39.12 -4.70
CA LEU A 103 -19.17 -39.10 -6.15
C LEU A 103 -18.14 -38.28 -6.97
N MET A 104 -17.18 -37.61 -6.31
CA MET A 104 -16.26 -36.67 -6.95
C MET A 104 -14.85 -36.78 -6.39
N ASP A 105 -13.90 -37.13 -7.26
CA ASP A 105 -12.48 -37.22 -6.91
C ASP A 105 -11.76 -35.91 -7.30
N VAL A 106 -10.99 -35.35 -6.35
CA VAL A 106 -10.23 -34.11 -6.55
C VAL A 106 -8.75 -34.43 -6.79
N HIS A 107 -8.26 -34.10 -7.97
CA HIS A 107 -6.87 -34.30 -8.36
C HIS A 107 -6.11 -32.97 -8.40
N ALA A 108 -4.81 -33.01 -8.07
CA ALA A 108 -3.87 -31.93 -8.39
C ALA A 108 -2.94 -32.37 -9.53
N VAL A 109 -2.73 -31.48 -10.51
CA VAL A 109 -1.65 -31.61 -11.50
C VAL A 109 -0.70 -30.43 -11.30
N VAL A 110 0.53 -30.72 -10.87
CA VAL A 110 1.55 -29.73 -10.51
C VAL A 110 2.54 -29.59 -11.66
N LEU A 111 2.33 -28.57 -12.48
CA LEU A 111 3.24 -28.20 -13.58
C LEU A 111 4.43 -27.39 -13.02
N ASP A 112 5.38 -28.10 -12.41
CA ASP A 112 6.60 -27.57 -11.80
C ASP A 112 7.75 -27.47 -12.82
N LEU A 113 7.49 -26.78 -13.93
CA LEU A 113 8.51 -26.52 -14.94
C LEU A 113 9.54 -25.47 -14.45
N PRO A 114 10.80 -25.54 -14.92
CA PRO A 114 11.86 -24.61 -14.51
C PRO A 114 11.46 -23.12 -14.65
N PRO A 115 11.69 -22.26 -13.64
CA PRO A 115 11.25 -20.87 -13.66
C PRO A 115 11.70 -20.08 -14.89
N ARG A 116 12.93 -20.33 -15.38
CA ARG A 116 13.45 -19.72 -16.62
C ARG A 116 12.61 -20.07 -17.85
N LEU A 117 12.11 -21.30 -17.94
CA LEU A 117 11.23 -21.77 -19.03
C LEU A 117 9.86 -21.11 -18.93
N CYS A 118 9.25 -21.08 -17.73
CA CYS A 118 7.98 -20.37 -17.49
C CYS A 118 8.08 -18.88 -17.85
N ILE A 119 9.14 -18.20 -17.43
CA ILE A 119 9.39 -16.78 -17.76
C ILE A 119 9.55 -16.61 -19.28
N SER A 120 10.38 -17.44 -19.94
CA SER A 120 10.55 -17.39 -21.40
C SER A 120 9.21 -17.56 -22.13
N ARG A 121 8.40 -18.54 -21.73
CA ARG A 121 7.06 -18.79 -22.28
C ARG A 121 6.10 -17.62 -22.04
N SER A 122 6.06 -17.04 -20.84
CA SER A 122 5.20 -15.89 -20.55
C SER A 122 5.67 -14.58 -21.20
N VAL A 123 6.98 -14.39 -21.42
CA VAL A 123 7.51 -13.20 -22.11
C VAL A 123 7.26 -13.28 -23.62
N LYS A 124 7.35 -14.48 -24.22
CA LYS A 124 7.12 -14.71 -25.67
C LYS A 124 5.63 -14.81 -26.05
N ARG A 125 4.71 -14.92 -25.09
CA ARG A 125 3.26 -15.03 -25.36
C ARG A 125 2.66 -13.72 -25.86
N THR A 126 2.05 -13.76 -27.03
CA THR A 126 1.08 -12.78 -27.52
C THR A 126 -0.35 -13.27 -27.23
N GLY A 127 -1.28 -12.37 -26.93
CA GLY A 127 -2.73 -12.66 -26.93
C GLY A 127 -3.31 -13.55 -25.81
N HIS A 128 -2.57 -13.88 -24.74
CA HIS A 128 -3.10 -14.72 -23.66
C HIS A 128 -4.09 -13.99 -22.74
N GLU A 129 -5.21 -14.63 -22.39
CA GLU A 129 -6.35 -14.15 -21.59
C GLU A 129 -5.94 -13.25 -20.39
N GLY A 130 -5.06 -13.75 -19.50
CA GLY A 130 -4.56 -13.00 -18.33
C GLY A 130 -3.66 -11.78 -18.56
N ASN A 131 -3.49 -11.29 -19.80
CA ASN A 131 -2.75 -10.07 -20.16
C ASN A 131 -1.29 -9.95 -19.62
N LEU A 132 -0.68 -11.06 -19.19
CA LEU A 132 0.65 -11.08 -18.60
C LEU A 132 1.76 -11.18 -19.67
N GLN A 133 2.08 -10.04 -20.30
CA GLN A 133 3.07 -9.95 -21.38
C GLN A 133 4.34 -9.16 -21.00
N GLY A 134 5.43 -9.39 -21.74
CA GLY A 134 6.68 -8.63 -21.64
C GLY A 134 7.39 -8.72 -20.27
N GLY A 135 8.22 -7.72 -19.95
CA GLY A 135 9.07 -7.73 -18.75
C GLY A 135 8.32 -7.84 -17.39
N ARG A 136 7.01 -7.57 -17.37
CA ARG A 136 6.15 -7.79 -16.19
C ARG A 136 5.98 -9.27 -15.86
N ALA A 137 5.99 -10.15 -16.87
CA ALA A 137 5.86 -11.59 -16.68
C ALA A 137 6.97 -12.17 -15.79
N ALA A 138 8.22 -11.77 -16.01
CA ALA A 138 9.36 -12.25 -15.21
C ALA A 138 9.22 -11.90 -13.71
N ALA A 139 8.80 -10.67 -13.41
CA ALA A 139 8.61 -10.23 -12.03
C ALA A 139 7.41 -10.92 -11.37
N VAL A 140 6.31 -11.13 -12.09
CA VAL A 140 5.11 -11.81 -11.57
C VAL A 140 5.37 -13.29 -11.35
N VAL A 141 5.99 -14.01 -12.30
CA VAL A 141 6.35 -15.43 -12.14
C VAL A 141 7.27 -15.64 -10.93
N ASN A 142 8.32 -14.81 -10.77
CA ASN A 142 9.21 -14.91 -9.61
C ASN A 142 8.49 -14.59 -8.29
N LYS A 143 7.67 -13.54 -8.24
CA LYS A 143 6.88 -13.18 -7.04
C LYS A 143 5.86 -14.25 -6.67
N MET A 144 5.26 -14.90 -7.66
CA MET A 144 4.30 -15.99 -7.48
C MET A 144 4.99 -17.26 -6.98
N LEU A 145 6.15 -17.61 -7.52
CA LEU A 145 6.94 -18.77 -7.07
C LEU A 145 7.48 -18.61 -5.64
N GLN A 146 7.79 -17.38 -5.20
CA GLN A 146 8.20 -17.09 -3.81
C GLN A 146 7.12 -17.42 -2.76
N LYS A 147 5.85 -17.53 -3.15
CA LYS A 147 4.71 -17.87 -2.28
C LYS A 147 4.17 -19.28 -2.53
N ARG A 148 4.93 -20.15 -3.22
CA ARG A 148 4.44 -21.47 -3.61
C ARG A 148 4.42 -22.46 -2.43
N GLU A 149 3.26 -23.04 -2.18
CA GLU A 149 3.07 -24.20 -1.31
C GLU A 149 2.65 -25.38 -2.19
N LEU A 150 3.41 -26.48 -2.14
CA LEU A 150 3.04 -27.70 -2.88
C LEU A 150 1.78 -28.35 -2.28
N PRO A 151 0.88 -28.91 -3.11
CA PRO A 151 -0.32 -29.57 -2.61
C PRO A 151 0.02 -30.83 -1.83
N LYS A 152 -0.76 -31.09 -0.77
CA LYS A 152 -0.65 -32.28 0.08
C LYS A 152 -1.94 -33.10 0.08
N LEU A 153 -1.83 -34.44 0.19
CA LEU A 153 -3.02 -35.31 0.26
C LEU A 153 -3.96 -34.92 1.41
N ASN A 154 -3.41 -34.46 2.55
CA ASN A 154 -4.18 -33.97 3.69
C ASN A 154 -4.90 -32.61 3.47
N GLU A 155 -4.79 -32.01 2.28
CA GLU A 155 -5.69 -30.92 1.87
C GLU A 155 -7.06 -31.44 1.39
N GLY A 156 -7.18 -32.74 1.06
CA GLY A 156 -8.38 -33.37 0.49
C GLY A 156 -8.22 -33.83 -0.96
N PHE A 157 -6.99 -33.89 -1.49
CA PHE A 157 -6.72 -34.47 -2.81
C PHE A 157 -6.69 -36.00 -2.75
N SER A 158 -7.42 -36.67 -3.64
CA SER A 158 -7.27 -38.12 -3.83
C SER A 158 -5.98 -38.44 -4.58
N ARG A 159 -5.62 -37.65 -5.61
CA ARG A 159 -4.43 -37.84 -6.44
C ARG A 159 -3.63 -36.56 -6.63
N ILE A 160 -2.30 -36.67 -6.54
CA ILE A 160 -1.37 -35.57 -6.84
C ILE A 160 -0.35 -36.06 -7.87
N THR A 161 -0.31 -35.42 -9.04
CA THR A 161 0.62 -35.73 -10.14
C THR A 161 1.58 -34.56 -10.34
N PHE A 162 2.87 -34.79 -10.16
CA PHE A 162 3.93 -33.81 -10.41
C PHE A 162 4.48 -33.96 -11.83
N CYS A 163 4.62 -32.82 -12.52
CA CYS A 163 5.23 -32.72 -13.85
C CYS A 163 6.40 -31.73 -13.77
N GLN A 164 7.63 -32.24 -13.72
CA GLN A 164 8.85 -31.44 -13.56
C GLN A 164 9.47 -31.05 -14.91
N ASN A 165 9.12 -31.75 -15.98
CA ASN A 165 9.55 -31.47 -17.35
C ASN A 165 8.40 -31.64 -18.36
N GLU A 166 8.68 -31.37 -19.65
CA GLU A 166 7.66 -31.39 -20.71
C GLU A 166 7.13 -32.79 -21.04
N ALA A 167 7.95 -33.84 -20.88
CA ALA A 167 7.50 -35.22 -21.06
C ALA A 167 6.51 -35.61 -19.95
N ASP A 168 6.84 -35.35 -18.68
CA ASP A 168 5.93 -35.60 -17.55
C ASP A 168 4.56 -34.90 -17.74
N ALA A 169 4.57 -33.70 -18.33
CA ALA A 169 3.35 -32.95 -18.63
C ALA A 169 2.55 -33.58 -19.80
N GLN A 170 3.24 -34.09 -20.82
CA GLN A 170 2.62 -34.79 -21.94
C GLN A 170 2.08 -36.18 -21.53
N ASP A 171 2.77 -36.90 -20.66
CA ASP A 171 2.31 -38.18 -20.10
C ASP A 171 1.05 -37.97 -19.24
N ALA A 172 1.02 -36.90 -18.45
CA ALA A 172 -0.20 -36.50 -17.74
C ALA A 172 -1.33 -36.10 -18.72
N VAL A 173 -1.06 -35.36 -19.81
CA VAL A 173 -2.08 -35.11 -20.85
C VAL A 173 -2.61 -36.42 -21.44
N ASN A 174 -1.73 -37.36 -21.78
CA ASN A 174 -2.11 -38.65 -22.35
C ASN A 174 -2.99 -39.45 -21.38
N LEU A 175 -2.63 -39.47 -20.09
CA LEU A 175 -3.39 -40.11 -19.02
C LEU A 175 -4.81 -39.53 -18.90
N TYR A 176 -4.95 -38.21 -18.76
CA TYR A 176 -6.27 -37.57 -18.60
C TYR A 176 -7.11 -37.59 -19.89
N ARG A 177 -6.46 -37.69 -21.06
CA ARG A 177 -7.13 -37.86 -22.36
C ARG A 177 -7.70 -39.26 -22.55
N ALA A 178 -7.02 -40.28 -22.04
CA ALA A 178 -7.44 -41.68 -22.15
C ALA A 178 -8.64 -42.05 -21.27
N LEU A 179 -9.01 -41.20 -20.30
CA LEU A 179 -10.13 -41.45 -19.38
C LEU A 179 -11.48 -41.42 -20.11
N GLY A 180 -12.19 -42.55 -20.02
CA GLY A 180 -13.62 -42.66 -20.30
C GLY A 180 -14.49 -41.90 -19.29
N PRO A 181 -15.81 -41.79 -19.55
CA PRO A 181 -16.74 -41.03 -18.71
C PRO A 181 -16.84 -41.50 -17.26
N SER A 182 -16.56 -42.79 -16.99
CA SER A 182 -16.65 -43.38 -15.66
C SER A 182 -15.30 -43.73 -15.01
N ASP A 183 -14.20 -43.65 -15.78
CA ASP A 183 -12.88 -44.11 -15.35
C ASP A 183 -12.35 -43.28 -14.17
N THR A 184 -11.77 -43.97 -13.18
CA THR A 184 -11.09 -43.36 -12.04
C THR A 184 -9.58 -43.60 -12.11
N LEU A 185 -8.79 -42.77 -11.43
CA LEU A 185 -7.34 -42.95 -11.32
C LEU A 185 -6.96 -43.35 -9.90
N SER A 186 -5.85 -44.09 -9.78
CA SER A 186 -5.28 -44.43 -8.48
C SER A 186 -4.97 -43.19 -7.65
N SER A 187 -5.33 -43.26 -6.36
CA SER A 187 -5.04 -42.23 -5.36
C SER A 187 -3.57 -42.26 -4.93
N GLY A 188 -3.06 -41.15 -4.41
CA GLY A 188 -1.67 -41.00 -3.94
C GLY A 188 -0.82 -40.01 -4.72
N TYR A 189 0.50 -40.14 -4.59
CA TYR A 189 1.52 -39.28 -5.20
C TYR A 189 2.16 -39.93 -6.43
N PHE A 190 2.30 -39.17 -7.51
CA PHE A 190 2.84 -39.63 -8.79
C PHE A 190 3.78 -38.57 -9.39
N GLY A 191 4.86 -39.00 -10.05
CA GLY A 191 5.81 -38.10 -10.74
C GLY A 191 6.77 -37.31 -9.83
N GLU A 192 6.75 -37.54 -8.50
CA GLU A 192 7.70 -36.91 -7.59
C GLU A 192 9.08 -37.58 -7.67
N LYS A 193 10.07 -36.89 -8.25
CA LYS A 193 11.48 -37.31 -8.11
C LYS A 193 11.93 -36.99 -6.69
N SER A 194 12.22 -38.04 -5.92
CA SER A 194 12.52 -37.98 -4.49
C SER A 194 13.67 -37.01 -4.16
N LEU A 195 13.35 -35.93 -3.43
CA LEU A 195 14.33 -35.14 -2.66
C LEU A 195 14.66 -35.76 -1.30
N HIS A 196 14.01 -36.90 -0.97
CA HIS A 196 14.05 -37.57 0.33
C HIS A 196 15.00 -38.78 0.41
N SER A 197 16.10 -38.79 -0.38
CA SER A 197 17.12 -39.87 -0.39
C SER A 197 18.46 -39.53 0.29
N LYS A 198 18.52 -38.43 1.05
CA LYS A 198 19.60 -38.11 2.01
C LYS A 198 18.98 -37.49 3.27
N VAL A 199 18.48 -38.30 4.21
CA VAL A 199 19.20 -39.01 5.30
C VAL A 199 19.60 -38.07 6.45
N GLN A 200 19.21 -38.46 7.67
CA GLN A 200 19.54 -37.83 8.93
C GLN A 200 21.06 -37.82 9.22
N LEU A 201 21.50 -36.77 9.93
CA LEU A 201 22.61 -36.73 10.89
C LEU A 201 23.70 -37.82 10.81
N GLY A 202 24.93 -37.44 10.44
CA GLY A 202 26.10 -38.30 10.66
C GLY A 202 27.44 -37.75 10.16
N ILE A 203 28.23 -37.22 11.11
CA ILE A 203 29.70 -37.03 11.02
C ILE A 203 30.21 -35.83 10.17
N MET A 204 31.33 -35.28 10.65
CA MET A 204 31.85 -33.93 10.35
C MET A 204 32.91 -33.93 9.23
N LYS A 205 33.33 -32.70 8.86
CA LYS A 205 34.65 -32.34 8.30
C LYS A 205 35.05 -33.07 7.00
N PHE A 206 35.10 -32.31 5.90
CA PHE A 206 36.34 -32.17 5.13
C PHE A 206 36.33 -30.81 4.39
N LEU A 207 37.48 -30.11 4.41
CA LEU A 207 37.83 -28.92 3.61
C LEU A 207 37.08 -27.58 3.85
N LYS A 208 37.72 -26.72 4.65
CA LYS A 208 37.73 -25.25 4.47
C LYS A 208 39.16 -24.87 4.06
N LYS A 209 39.33 -23.87 3.16
CA LYS A 209 40.61 -23.43 2.52
C LYS A 209 41.17 -24.45 1.49
N VAL A 210 41.77 -24.10 0.34
CA VAL A 210 42.25 -22.82 -0.27
C VAL A 210 41.93 -22.81 -1.78
N GLY A 211 41.86 -21.64 -2.43
CA GLY A 211 42.32 -21.53 -3.84
C GLY A 211 41.31 -21.08 -4.92
N LYS A 212 41.63 -19.95 -5.56
CA LYS A 212 41.29 -19.52 -6.93
C LYS A 212 42.64 -19.40 -7.69
N PRO A 213 42.74 -19.29 -9.03
CA PRO A 213 41.70 -19.36 -10.09
C PRO A 213 42.09 -20.17 -11.38
N MET A 214 41.16 -20.16 -12.36
CA MET A 214 41.33 -20.27 -13.83
C MET A 214 41.34 -21.65 -14.56
N ASP A 215 40.68 -21.60 -15.74
CA ASP A 215 40.77 -22.35 -17.01
C ASP A 215 40.45 -23.86 -17.15
N LEU A 216 39.27 -24.13 -17.76
CA LEU A 216 39.01 -24.69 -19.12
C LEU A 216 39.72 -26.01 -19.59
N PRO A 217 39.12 -26.80 -20.52
CA PRO A 217 38.52 -28.08 -20.15
C PRO A 217 38.98 -29.31 -20.97
N SER A 218 38.71 -30.54 -20.48
CA SER A 218 38.52 -31.69 -21.38
C SER A 218 37.73 -32.87 -20.78
N GLU A 219 36.75 -33.29 -21.59
CA GLU A 219 36.28 -34.65 -21.91
C GLU A 219 36.41 -35.87 -20.95
N ARG A 220 35.23 -36.49 -20.77
CA ARG A 220 34.89 -37.92 -20.95
C ARG A 220 35.30 -38.99 -19.93
N ASN A 221 34.25 -39.77 -19.61
CA ASN A 221 34.22 -41.22 -19.36
C ASN A 221 34.89 -41.74 -18.08
N ASN A 222 34.51 -42.90 -17.54
CA ASN A 222 33.21 -43.60 -17.40
C ASN A 222 33.48 -44.77 -16.43
N SER A 223 32.46 -45.35 -15.79
CA SER A 223 32.53 -46.67 -15.08
C SER A 223 33.55 -46.80 -13.91
N LEU A 224 33.45 -47.76 -12.98
CA LEU A 224 32.31 -48.39 -12.30
C LEU A 224 32.84 -49.06 -11.00
N SER A 225 31.92 -49.44 -10.10
CA SER A 225 31.98 -50.61 -9.19
C SER A 225 32.99 -50.73 -8.02
N SER A 226 32.38 -50.87 -6.83
CA SER A 226 32.64 -51.87 -5.75
C SER A 226 33.88 -51.83 -4.84
N LEU A 227 33.66 -51.40 -3.58
CA LEU A 227 33.51 -52.23 -2.35
C LEU A 227 34.47 -53.42 -2.08
N PRO A 228 34.67 -53.84 -0.80
CA PRO A 228 34.85 -53.09 0.46
C PRO A 228 35.92 -53.77 1.39
N LYS A 229 35.77 -53.67 2.74
CA LYS A 229 36.46 -54.38 3.86
C LYS A 229 37.77 -53.79 4.41
N GLU A 230 38.15 -53.99 5.68
CA GLU A 230 37.43 -54.14 6.98
C GLU A 230 38.48 -54.13 8.13
N GLY A 231 38.13 -53.64 9.33
CA GLY A 231 38.92 -53.77 10.58
C GLY A 231 40.26 -53.01 10.63
N SER A 232 40.95 -52.91 11.78
CA SER A 232 40.56 -53.01 13.20
C SER A 232 41.71 -52.44 14.07
N ASP A 233 41.47 -52.18 15.36
CA ASP A 233 42.49 -52.09 16.44
C ASP A 233 43.56 -50.95 16.36
N GLU A 234 44.29 -50.51 17.40
CA GLU A 234 44.18 -50.69 18.86
C GLU A 234 44.76 -49.46 19.65
N LYS A 235 44.44 -49.42 20.96
CA LYS A 235 45.03 -48.77 22.17
C LYS A 235 46.27 -47.83 22.16
N ALA A 236 46.29 -47.03 23.25
CA ALA A 236 47.43 -46.56 24.08
C ALA A 236 48.22 -45.30 23.65
N SER A 237 48.85 -44.50 24.55
CA SER A 237 48.61 -44.19 26.00
C SER A 237 49.48 -43.00 26.46
N SER A 238 49.34 -42.56 27.74
CA SER A 238 50.25 -41.65 28.49
C SER A 238 50.12 -40.13 28.12
N SER A 239 49.72 -39.20 29.00
CA SER A 239 50.31 -38.68 30.28
C SER A 239 51.48 -37.72 30.06
N ARG A 240 51.68 -36.57 30.71
CA ARG A 240 51.01 -35.75 31.78
C ARG A 240 51.26 -34.27 31.39
N GLU A 241 50.63 -33.23 31.94
CA GLU A 241 50.87 -32.62 33.27
C GLU A 241 49.73 -31.65 33.66
N LEU A 242 49.59 -31.36 34.97
CA LEU A 242 48.64 -30.42 35.53
C LEU A 242 49.34 -29.10 35.91
N GLU A 243 48.61 -27.98 35.95
CA GLU A 243 48.29 -27.24 37.19
C GLU A 243 47.01 -26.39 36.97
N LYS A 244 45.93 -26.63 37.74
CA LYS A 244 45.43 -25.83 38.89
C LYS A 244 45.05 -24.39 38.53
N LYS A 245 43.91 -23.80 38.93
CA LYS A 245 42.64 -24.15 39.64
C LYS A 245 41.63 -23.05 39.18
N HIS A 246 40.31 -23.22 39.15
CA HIS A 246 39.43 -23.48 40.30
C HIS A 246 38.03 -23.95 39.83
N ASP A 247 37.37 -24.72 40.70
CA ASP A 247 35.94 -25.05 40.67
C ASP A 247 35.06 -23.77 40.73
N ASP A 248 33.75 -23.77 40.46
CA ASP A 248 32.78 -24.81 40.82
C ASP A 248 31.43 -24.71 40.08
N LYS A 249 30.64 -25.80 40.20
CA LYS A 249 29.18 -25.95 40.04
C LYS A 249 28.47 -25.58 38.72
N LYS A 250 27.94 -26.66 38.13
CA LYS A 250 26.60 -26.65 37.51
C LYS A 250 25.57 -26.21 38.56
N ASP A 251 24.71 -25.27 38.20
CA ASP A 251 23.36 -25.18 38.77
C ASP A 251 22.33 -25.39 37.67
N ALA A 252 21.19 -25.97 38.05
CA ALA A 252 20.17 -26.40 37.11
C ALA A 252 19.41 -25.20 36.52
N GLU A 253 19.23 -25.18 35.20
CA GLU A 253 18.17 -24.38 34.58
C GLU A 253 16.81 -25.01 34.90
N THR A 254 16.29 -24.72 36.09
CA THR A 254 14.86 -24.86 36.38
C THR A 254 14.08 -23.96 35.43
N THR A 255 13.45 -24.56 34.42
CA THR A 255 12.29 -23.97 33.75
C THR A 255 11.28 -23.53 34.82
N PRO A 256 10.84 -22.26 34.85
CA PRO A 256 9.71 -21.86 35.66
C PRO A 256 8.49 -22.70 35.27
N LEU A 257 7.95 -23.43 36.25
CA LEU A 257 6.77 -24.26 36.08
C LEU A 257 5.60 -23.40 35.58
N ALA A 258 4.73 -23.98 34.76
CA ALA A 258 3.46 -23.35 34.42
C ALA A 258 2.58 -23.27 35.68
N GLY A 259 2.43 -22.08 36.24
CA GLY A 259 1.61 -21.78 37.41
C GLY A 259 1.60 -20.29 37.75
N ASP A 260 0.42 -19.76 38.07
CA ASP A 260 0.17 -18.48 38.75
C ASP A 260 0.64 -17.15 38.09
N ILE A 261 -0.08 -16.73 37.03
CA ILE A 261 -0.25 -15.28 36.72
C ILE A 261 -1.73 -14.93 36.45
N TYR A 262 -2.64 -15.40 37.29
CA TYR A 262 -4.01 -14.90 37.36
C TYR A 262 -4.09 -13.65 38.26
N LEU A 263 -3.66 -12.51 37.72
CA LEU A 263 -4.07 -11.19 38.25
C LEU A 263 -5.51 -10.89 37.79
N THR A 264 -6.48 -11.49 38.47
CA THR A 264 -7.90 -11.18 38.32
C THR A 264 -8.16 -9.73 38.74
N GLY A 265 -8.25 -8.81 37.76
CA GLY A 265 -8.57 -7.40 37.97
C GLY A 265 -7.61 -6.40 37.33
N SER A 266 -6.41 -6.79 36.89
CA SER A 266 -5.47 -5.83 36.27
C SER A 266 -5.78 -5.58 34.79
N HIS A 267 -6.07 -4.34 34.41
CA HIS A 267 -6.22 -3.96 33.00
C HIS A 267 -4.91 -4.20 32.26
N THR A 268 -4.95 -4.99 31.18
CA THR A 268 -3.74 -5.43 30.46
C THR A 268 -3.70 -4.84 29.05
N LEU A 269 -2.62 -4.12 28.74
CA LEU A 269 -2.28 -3.65 27.38
C LEU A 269 -1.18 -4.54 26.78
N ALA A 270 -1.48 -5.19 25.67
CA ALA A 270 -0.46 -5.81 24.82
C ALA A 270 -0.01 -4.84 23.71
N PHE A 271 1.29 -4.72 23.47
CA PHE A 271 1.82 -3.84 22.44
C PHE A 271 3.05 -4.43 21.74
N PRO A 272 3.23 -4.19 20.42
CA PRO A 272 4.43 -4.59 19.72
C PRO A 272 5.55 -3.56 19.94
N SER A 273 6.79 -3.92 19.60
CA SER A 273 7.85 -2.93 19.49
C SER A 273 7.55 -1.96 18.33
N ILE A 274 7.38 -0.67 18.66
CA ILE A 274 7.04 0.35 17.68
C ILE A 274 8.29 0.73 16.87
N SER A 275 8.11 0.86 15.55
CA SER A 275 9.11 1.28 14.56
C SER A 275 10.33 0.37 14.30
N THR A 276 10.56 -0.70 15.06
CA THR A 276 11.79 -1.52 14.93
C THR A 276 11.83 -2.43 13.71
N ALA A 277 10.67 -2.87 13.19
CA ALA A 277 10.59 -3.71 11.99
C ALA A 277 10.54 -2.88 10.68
N ASP A 278 9.34 -2.64 10.14
CA ASP A 278 9.09 -1.97 8.85
C ASP A 278 9.76 -0.58 8.70
N PHE A 279 9.90 0.12 9.82
CA PHE A 279 10.45 1.47 9.93
C PHE A 279 11.93 1.50 10.33
N GLN A 280 12.57 0.32 10.53
CA GLN A 280 14.02 0.15 10.67
C GLN A 280 14.67 0.99 11.80
N PHE A 281 13.94 1.27 12.88
CA PHE A 281 14.49 1.97 14.03
C PHE A 281 15.44 1.05 14.83
N ASN A 282 16.62 1.56 15.18
CA ASN A 282 17.65 0.82 15.92
C ASN A 282 17.14 0.19 17.23
N HIS A 283 17.35 -1.12 17.40
CA HIS A 283 16.84 -1.89 18.53
C HIS A 283 17.41 -1.50 19.91
N GLU A 284 18.67 -1.04 19.98
CA GLU A 284 19.26 -0.60 21.25
C GLU A 284 18.53 0.65 21.75
N LYS A 285 18.47 1.69 20.91
CA LYS A 285 17.77 2.94 21.23
C LYS A 285 16.27 2.72 21.48
N ALA A 286 15.64 1.80 20.74
CA ALA A 286 14.24 1.45 20.97
C ALA A 286 14.03 0.74 22.31
N SER A 287 14.89 -0.20 22.69
CA SER A 287 14.77 -0.91 23.97
C SER A 287 15.04 -0.02 25.17
N ASP A 288 15.97 0.94 25.08
CA ASP A 288 16.15 1.99 26.09
C ASP A 288 14.84 2.77 26.28
N ILE A 289 14.29 3.29 25.19
CA ILE A 289 13.05 4.10 25.20
C ILE A 289 11.85 3.28 25.69
N ILE A 290 11.72 2.01 25.30
CA ILE A 290 10.63 1.15 25.79
C ILE A 290 10.71 1.02 27.31
N VAL A 291 11.89 0.69 27.84
CA VAL A 291 12.07 0.43 29.28
C VAL A 291 11.90 1.70 30.10
N ASP A 292 12.49 2.82 29.68
CA ASP A 292 12.30 4.11 30.35
C ASP A 292 10.81 4.53 30.31
N SER A 293 10.14 4.46 29.15
CA SER A 293 8.71 4.83 29.04
C SER A 293 7.78 3.92 29.85
N VAL A 294 8.12 2.64 30.00
CA VAL A 294 7.38 1.68 30.83
C VAL A 294 7.60 1.97 32.32
N ALA A 295 8.83 2.27 32.74
CA ALA A 295 9.14 2.65 34.11
C ALA A 295 8.41 3.93 34.52
N ASP A 296 8.51 4.99 33.70
CA ASP A 296 7.82 6.27 33.90
C ASP A 296 6.30 6.09 34.00
N PHE A 297 5.72 5.19 33.20
CA PHE A 297 4.29 4.93 33.24
C PHE A 297 3.85 4.13 34.48
N LEU A 298 4.54 3.03 34.80
CA LEU A 298 4.19 2.17 35.93
C LEU A 298 4.43 2.83 37.29
N HIS A 299 5.33 3.81 37.37
CA HIS A 299 5.51 4.68 38.53
C HIS A 299 4.29 5.55 38.82
N ASN A 300 3.54 5.96 37.79
CA ASN A 300 2.48 6.97 37.92
C ASN A 300 1.06 6.38 38.03
N TYR A 301 0.89 5.07 37.76
CA TYR A 301 -0.42 4.40 37.77
C TYR A 301 -0.30 2.99 38.31
N ASP A 302 -1.17 2.59 39.24
CA ASP A 302 -1.27 1.21 39.73
C ASP A 302 -2.37 0.40 39.02
N ASN A 303 -2.50 -0.89 39.36
CA ASN A 303 -3.51 -1.82 38.83
C ASN A 303 -3.50 -2.04 37.30
N VAL A 304 -2.43 -1.64 36.62
CA VAL A 304 -2.21 -1.85 35.19
C VAL A 304 -1.04 -2.79 34.92
N ARG A 305 -1.20 -3.59 33.85
CA ARG A 305 -0.19 -4.53 33.35
C ARG A 305 0.14 -4.25 31.89
N LEU A 306 1.43 -4.18 31.60
CA LEU A 306 1.98 -3.90 30.27
C LEU A 306 2.67 -5.14 29.71
N VAL A 307 2.42 -5.47 28.44
CA VAL A 307 2.94 -6.68 27.81
C VAL A 307 3.54 -6.36 26.44
N LEU A 308 4.87 -6.45 26.33
CA LEU A 308 5.57 -6.29 25.05
C LEU A 308 5.56 -7.63 24.29
N VAL A 309 4.98 -7.65 23.10
CA VAL A 309 4.77 -8.87 22.29
C VAL A 309 5.61 -8.85 21.01
N ASP A 310 6.22 -9.98 20.65
CA ASP A 310 6.82 -10.23 19.33
C ASP A 310 6.68 -11.72 18.93
N LEU A 311 6.70 -12.01 17.64
CA LEU A 311 6.37 -13.34 17.08
C LEU A 311 7.45 -14.42 17.29
N SER A 312 8.67 -14.05 17.68
CA SER A 312 9.82 -14.98 17.67
C SER A 312 10.54 -15.08 19.01
N HIS A 313 10.84 -16.31 19.43
CA HIS A 313 11.76 -16.60 20.54
C HIS A 313 13.20 -16.10 20.28
N ARG A 314 13.54 -15.77 19.02
CA ARG A 314 14.83 -15.14 18.64
C ARG A 314 14.73 -13.63 18.48
N SER A 315 13.66 -13.00 19.00
CA SER A 315 13.50 -11.55 18.93
C SER A 315 14.61 -10.83 19.71
N ASN A 316 15.46 -10.11 18.98
CA ASN A 316 16.49 -9.28 19.58
C ASN A 316 15.89 -8.19 20.47
N ILE A 317 14.75 -7.59 20.08
CA ILE A 317 14.14 -6.52 20.89
C ILE A 317 13.56 -7.05 22.20
N LEU A 318 12.91 -8.22 22.22
CA LEU A 318 12.46 -8.82 23.49
C LEU A 318 13.64 -9.15 24.40
N SER A 319 14.74 -9.69 23.86
CA SER A 319 15.94 -10.00 24.64
C SER A 319 16.57 -8.76 25.27
N LEU A 320 16.73 -7.67 24.51
CA LEU A 320 17.27 -6.41 25.02
C LEU A 320 16.35 -5.79 26.09
N VAL A 321 15.04 -5.78 25.85
CA VAL A 321 14.06 -5.22 26.81
C VAL A 321 14.02 -6.03 28.10
N LYS A 322 14.07 -7.38 28.05
CA LYS A 322 14.17 -8.24 29.26
C LYS A 322 15.34 -7.83 30.15
N VAL A 323 16.54 -7.74 29.57
CA VAL A 323 17.77 -7.39 30.32
C VAL A 323 17.68 -5.98 30.88
N LYS A 324 17.25 -5.00 30.07
CA LYS A 324 17.17 -3.59 30.49
C LYS A 324 16.07 -3.36 31.55
N ALA A 325 14.94 -4.04 31.47
CA ALA A 325 13.87 -3.98 32.48
C ALA A 325 14.30 -4.58 33.82
N ALA A 326 15.02 -5.71 33.80
CA ALA A 326 15.60 -6.30 35.02
C ALA A 326 16.64 -5.35 35.67
N ASN A 327 17.52 -4.75 34.87
CA ASN A 327 18.49 -3.75 35.36
C ASN A 327 17.84 -2.48 35.94
N ARG A 328 16.62 -2.14 35.48
CA ARG A 328 15.79 -1.05 36.01
C ARG A 328 14.86 -1.47 37.15
N GLN A 329 14.92 -2.74 37.58
CA GLN A 329 14.09 -3.31 38.66
C GLN A 329 12.57 -3.15 38.45
N ILE A 330 12.12 -3.17 37.18
CA ILE A 330 10.69 -3.11 36.87
C ILE A 330 10.00 -4.41 37.32
N ASP A 331 8.89 -4.29 38.05
CA ASP A 331 8.13 -5.45 38.57
C ASP A 331 7.69 -6.39 37.41
N PRO A 332 8.16 -7.65 37.37
CA PRO A 332 7.82 -8.60 36.31
C PRO A 332 6.35 -9.02 36.31
N LYS A 333 5.59 -8.78 37.39
CA LYS A 333 4.13 -8.98 37.43
C LYS A 333 3.39 -7.88 36.67
N ARG A 334 3.97 -6.68 36.58
CA ARG A 334 3.38 -5.48 35.98
C ARG A 334 3.92 -5.20 34.58
N PHE A 335 5.15 -5.58 34.27
CA PHE A 335 5.68 -5.58 32.91
C PHE A 335 6.29 -6.93 32.54
N LEU A 336 5.82 -7.53 31.45
CA LEU A 336 6.42 -8.74 30.90
C LEU A 336 6.59 -8.68 29.38
N THR A 337 7.54 -9.44 28.89
CA THR A 337 7.77 -9.66 27.46
C THR A 337 7.23 -11.05 27.08
N LEU A 338 6.37 -11.13 26.07
CA LEU A 338 5.77 -12.39 25.61
C LEU A 338 6.17 -12.68 24.15
N VAL A 339 6.41 -13.95 23.86
CA VAL A 339 6.55 -14.44 22.49
C VAL A 339 5.18 -14.97 22.05
N GLY A 340 4.63 -14.43 20.96
CA GLY A 340 3.32 -14.85 20.46
C GLY A 340 2.77 -13.90 19.38
N ASP A 341 1.63 -14.27 18.80
CA ASP A 341 0.87 -13.39 17.92
C ASP A 341 -0.05 -12.50 18.77
N ILE A 342 0.09 -11.18 18.63
CA ILE A 342 -0.73 -10.19 19.36
C ILE A 342 -2.24 -10.32 19.04
N THR A 343 -2.60 -11.01 17.96
CA THR A 343 -3.98 -11.29 17.55
C THR A 343 -4.51 -12.64 18.06
N ARG A 344 -3.73 -13.38 18.87
CA ARG A 344 -4.05 -14.74 19.37
C ARG A 344 -3.61 -14.97 20.83
N LEU A 345 -3.52 -13.90 21.61
CA LEU A 345 -2.96 -13.91 22.97
C LEU A 345 -3.80 -14.71 23.98
N SER A 346 -5.12 -14.71 23.84
CA SER A 346 -6.01 -15.49 24.69
C SER A 346 -6.00 -16.95 24.25
N THR A 347 -6.17 -17.21 22.94
CA THR A 347 -6.35 -18.58 22.41
C THR A 347 -5.06 -19.41 22.32
N GLU A 348 -3.89 -18.80 22.15
CA GLU A 348 -2.59 -19.51 22.13
C GLU A 348 -1.67 -19.13 23.29
N GLY A 349 -1.82 -17.92 23.85
CA GLY A 349 -0.94 -17.40 24.90
C GLY A 349 -1.48 -17.52 26.33
N ASN A 350 -2.72 -18.00 26.52
CA ASN A 350 -3.45 -18.01 27.81
C ASN A 350 -3.47 -16.63 28.52
N LEU A 351 -3.38 -15.53 27.75
CA LEU A 351 -3.25 -14.17 28.27
C LEU A 351 -4.34 -13.27 27.68
N HIS A 352 -5.40 -13.06 28.46
CA HIS A 352 -6.49 -12.15 28.09
C HIS A 352 -6.05 -10.68 28.15
N CYS A 353 -6.10 -9.99 27.01
CA CYS A 353 -5.74 -8.58 26.85
C CYS A 353 -6.91 -7.82 26.22
N SER A 354 -7.62 -7.00 26.98
CA SER A 354 -8.75 -6.23 26.47
C SER A 354 -8.34 -5.07 25.57
N VAL A 355 -7.10 -4.60 25.65
CA VAL A 355 -6.56 -3.54 24.78
C VAL A 355 -5.28 -4.03 24.10
N ILE A 356 -5.19 -3.82 22.78
CA ILE A 356 -3.96 -4.06 22.02
C ILE A 356 -3.51 -2.81 21.26
N ALA A 357 -2.20 -2.62 21.13
CA ALA A 357 -1.62 -1.58 20.30
C ALA A 357 -1.28 -2.09 18.89
N ASN A 358 -1.49 -1.24 17.89
CA ASN A 358 -1.10 -1.49 16.50
C ASN A 358 0.00 -0.51 16.07
N ALA A 359 1.12 -1.01 15.54
CA ALA A 359 2.10 -0.19 14.84
C ALA A 359 1.56 0.17 13.44
N ALA A 360 0.74 1.22 13.40
CA ALA A 360 -0.07 1.60 12.25
C ALA A 360 0.74 2.36 11.18
N ASN A 361 0.11 2.55 10.02
CA ASN A 361 0.58 3.50 9.00
C ASN A 361 -0.18 4.83 9.09
N TRP A 362 0.41 5.91 8.59
CA TRP A 362 -0.16 7.27 8.67
C TRP A 362 -1.54 7.48 8.04
N ARG A 363 -2.03 6.52 7.22
CA ARG A 363 -3.36 6.56 6.59
C ARG A 363 -4.41 5.75 7.35
N LEU A 364 -4.01 5.08 8.43
CA LEU A 364 -4.86 4.18 9.22
C LEU A 364 -5.59 3.13 8.35
N LYS A 365 -4.86 2.55 7.39
CA LYS A 365 -5.38 1.56 6.43
C LYS A 365 -4.90 0.13 6.69
N PRO A 366 -5.70 -0.89 6.32
CA PRO A 366 -5.26 -2.28 6.34
C PRO A 366 -4.08 -2.54 5.39
N GLY A 367 -3.40 -3.66 5.62
CA GLY A 367 -2.25 -4.08 4.82
C GLY A 367 -0.93 -3.43 5.26
N GLY A 368 -0.03 -3.20 4.30
CA GLY A 368 1.33 -2.69 4.56
C GLY A 368 2.36 -3.75 5.00
N GLY A 369 1.89 -4.87 5.57
CA GLY A 369 2.71 -5.90 6.19
C GLY A 369 2.72 -5.79 7.71
N GLY A 370 3.53 -6.63 8.35
CA GLY A 370 3.74 -6.62 9.80
C GLY A 370 2.46 -6.75 10.63
N VAL A 371 2.53 -6.22 11.86
CA VAL A 371 1.45 -6.27 12.86
C VAL A 371 0.16 -5.57 12.41
N ASN A 372 0.27 -4.48 11.62
CA ASN A 372 -0.89 -3.77 11.09
C ASN A 372 -1.72 -4.65 10.14
N ALA A 373 -1.06 -5.43 9.27
CA ALA A 373 -1.77 -6.38 8.43
C ALA A 373 -2.40 -7.51 9.25
N ALA A 374 -1.69 -8.05 10.25
CA ALA A 374 -2.22 -9.11 11.12
C ALA A 374 -3.47 -8.64 11.88
N ILE A 375 -3.41 -7.49 12.56
CA ILE A 375 -4.53 -6.95 13.34
C ILE A 375 -5.75 -6.67 12.45
N HIS A 376 -5.59 -6.01 11.30
CA HIS A 376 -6.72 -5.78 10.40
C HIS A 376 -7.31 -7.07 9.82
N ASN A 377 -6.48 -8.08 9.50
CA ASN A 377 -6.97 -9.37 9.03
C ASN A 377 -7.74 -10.14 10.12
N ALA A 378 -7.27 -10.10 11.36
CA ALA A 378 -7.93 -10.77 12.49
C ALA A 378 -9.22 -10.07 12.94
N ALA A 379 -9.24 -8.73 12.88
CA ALA A 379 -10.37 -7.90 13.32
C ALA A 379 -11.48 -7.74 12.26
N GLY A 380 -11.15 -7.93 10.97
CA GLY A 380 -12.09 -7.79 9.86
C GLY A 380 -12.45 -6.34 9.51
N GLU A 381 -13.40 -6.18 8.59
CA GLU A 381 -13.78 -4.88 8.02
C GLU A 381 -14.36 -3.90 9.05
N GLY A 382 -15.01 -4.40 10.11
CA GLY A 382 -15.53 -3.58 11.21
C GLY A 382 -14.48 -2.68 11.86
N LEU A 383 -13.21 -3.11 11.91
CA LEU A 383 -12.11 -2.25 12.37
C LEU A 383 -11.82 -1.10 11.40
N GLU A 384 -11.86 -1.32 10.07
CA GLU A 384 -11.62 -0.20 9.13
C GLU A 384 -12.75 0.84 9.22
N ILE A 385 -14.00 0.41 9.39
CA ILE A 385 -15.15 1.30 9.56
C ILE A 385 -14.98 2.13 10.84
N ALA A 386 -14.83 1.48 12.00
CA ALA A 386 -14.62 2.16 13.29
C ALA A 386 -13.37 3.06 13.29
N THR A 387 -12.31 2.68 12.57
CA THR A 387 -11.11 3.53 12.44
C THR A 387 -11.39 4.80 11.62
N LYS A 388 -12.12 4.71 10.50
CA LYS A 388 -12.49 5.88 9.66
C LYS A 388 -13.32 6.90 10.44
N GLU A 389 -14.24 6.43 11.28
CA GLU A 389 -15.09 7.28 12.13
C GLU A 389 -14.28 8.05 13.18
N ARG A 390 -13.15 7.50 13.63
CA ARG A 390 -12.29 8.09 14.67
C ARG A 390 -11.18 8.98 14.10
N ALA A 391 -10.54 8.60 12.99
CA ALA A 391 -9.49 9.39 12.35
C ALA A 391 -9.22 8.97 10.89
N GLY A 392 -8.98 9.95 10.01
CA GLY A 392 -8.59 9.70 8.62
C GLY A 392 -7.08 9.55 8.37
N THR A 393 -6.25 10.16 9.23
CA THR A 393 -4.77 10.08 9.16
C THR A 393 -4.17 10.23 10.55
N LEU A 394 -2.88 9.92 10.71
CA LEU A 394 -2.18 10.01 11.99
C LEU A 394 -0.73 10.52 11.81
N SER A 395 -0.27 11.37 12.73
CA SER A 395 1.06 11.99 12.73
C SER A 395 2.09 11.19 13.55
N PRO A 396 3.38 11.15 13.17
CA PRO A 396 4.40 10.45 13.94
C PRO A 396 4.51 11.01 15.36
N GLY A 397 4.55 10.14 16.38
CA GLY A 397 4.55 10.53 17.79
C GLY A 397 3.15 10.57 18.41
N SER A 398 2.10 10.22 17.67
CA SER A 398 0.72 10.19 18.16
C SER A 398 0.12 8.79 18.16
N SER A 399 -1.06 8.65 18.76
CA SER A 399 -1.90 7.45 18.65
C SER A 399 -3.39 7.79 18.77
N VAL A 400 -4.26 6.88 18.32
CA VAL A 400 -5.73 7.02 18.38
C VAL A 400 -6.38 5.75 18.89
N VAL A 401 -7.33 5.90 19.81
CA VAL A 401 -8.17 4.81 20.32
C VAL A 401 -9.32 4.51 19.36
N VAL A 402 -9.48 3.25 19.00
CA VAL A 402 -10.63 2.74 18.24
C VAL A 402 -11.29 1.62 19.06
N PRO A 403 -12.54 1.81 19.54
CA PRO A 403 -13.35 0.73 20.09
C PRO A 403 -13.59 -0.34 19.02
N LEU A 404 -13.38 -1.60 19.35
CA LEU A 404 -13.58 -2.71 18.43
C LEU A 404 -15.03 -3.20 18.52
N PRO A 405 -15.79 -3.26 17.41
CA PRO A 405 -17.16 -3.77 17.43
C PRO A 405 -17.22 -5.21 17.94
N SER A 406 -18.27 -5.55 18.72
CA SER A 406 -18.50 -6.90 19.24
C SER A 406 -18.79 -7.95 18.16
N SER A 407 -19.09 -7.52 16.94
CA SER A 407 -19.16 -8.35 15.73
C SER A 407 -17.80 -8.74 15.16
N SER A 408 -16.69 -8.19 15.66
CA SER A 408 -15.34 -8.50 15.19
C SER A 408 -14.91 -9.92 15.61
N PRO A 409 -14.30 -10.72 14.71
CA PRO A 409 -13.73 -12.02 15.07
C PRO A 409 -12.58 -11.94 16.08
N LEU A 410 -11.93 -10.79 16.22
CA LEU A 410 -10.88 -10.56 17.21
C LEU A 410 -11.47 -10.23 18.59
N TYR A 411 -12.59 -9.50 18.65
CA TYR A 411 -13.36 -9.31 19.88
C TYR A 411 -13.87 -10.66 20.41
N GLN A 412 -14.52 -11.44 19.54
CA GLN A 412 -15.21 -12.68 19.94
C GLN A 412 -14.28 -13.82 20.37
N ARG A 413 -13.07 -13.91 19.79
CA ARG A 413 -12.12 -14.99 20.09
C ARG A 413 -11.11 -14.63 21.17
N GLU A 414 -10.67 -13.37 21.21
CA GLU A 414 -9.55 -12.95 22.09
C GLU A 414 -9.97 -11.98 23.21
N GLY A 415 -11.23 -11.50 23.21
CA GLY A 415 -11.73 -10.54 24.22
C GLY A 415 -11.22 -9.10 24.04
N VAL A 416 -10.61 -8.78 22.90
CA VAL A 416 -10.10 -7.43 22.59
C VAL A 416 -11.28 -6.47 22.42
N THR A 417 -11.39 -5.46 23.29
CA THR A 417 -12.43 -4.43 23.24
C THR A 417 -11.95 -3.14 22.56
N HIS A 418 -10.65 -2.87 22.57
CA HIS A 418 -10.07 -1.65 22.00
C HIS A 418 -8.75 -1.90 21.28
N ILE A 419 -8.53 -1.16 20.19
CA ILE A 419 -7.27 -1.13 19.45
C ILE A 419 -6.75 0.31 19.46
N ILE A 420 -5.50 0.48 19.89
CA ILE A 420 -4.81 1.78 19.85
C ILE A 420 -3.85 1.79 18.66
N HIS A 421 -4.18 2.56 17.62
CA HIS A 421 -3.29 2.73 16.46
C HIS A 421 -2.21 3.76 16.79
N VAL A 422 -0.94 3.36 16.74
CA VAL A 422 0.23 4.17 17.09
C VAL A 422 1.10 4.36 15.85
N LEU A 423 1.56 5.59 15.58
CA LEU A 423 2.55 5.84 14.53
C LEU A 423 3.86 6.33 15.15
N GLY A 424 4.86 5.46 15.18
CA GLY A 424 6.22 5.82 15.58
C GLY A 424 7.01 6.55 14.48
N PRO A 425 8.26 6.96 14.78
CA PRO A 425 9.18 7.53 13.80
C PRO A 425 9.57 6.51 12.72
N ASN A 426 9.86 6.99 11.52
CA ASN A 426 10.36 6.15 10.43
C ASN A 426 11.84 6.43 10.14
N MET A 427 12.69 5.39 10.13
CA MET A 427 14.08 5.46 9.67
C MET A 427 14.28 4.81 8.30
N ASN A 428 13.29 4.09 7.78
CA ASN A 428 13.36 3.42 6.48
C ASN A 428 13.15 4.45 5.34
N PRO A 429 14.16 4.72 4.49
CA PRO A 429 14.06 5.69 3.38
C PRO A 429 13.08 5.27 2.28
N GLN A 430 12.62 4.01 2.26
CA GLN A 430 11.60 3.51 1.33
C GLN A 430 10.16 3.80 1.82
N ARG A 431 10.00 4.29 3.06
CA ARG A 431 8.71 4.62 3.68
C ARG A 431 8.56 6.15 3.84
N PRO A 432 7.34 6.72 3.82
CA PRO A 432 7.11 8.15 4.00
C PRO A 432 7.63 8.69 5.35
N ASN A 433 7.86 9.99 5.43
CA ASN A 433 8.28 10.68 6.67
C ASN A 433 9.57 10.09 7.29
N CYS A 434 10.49 9.60 6.46
CA CYS A 434 11.78 9.09 6.92
C CYS A 434 12.64 10.22 7.52
N LEU A 435 13.18 9.97 8.71
CA LEU A 435 14.03 10.89 9.47
C LEU A 435 15.52 10.81 9.08
N GLN A 436 15.89 10.00 8.08
CA GLN A 436 17.24 9.94 7.51
C GLN A 436 18.36 9.68 8.55
N ASN A 437 18.08 8.81 9.53
CA ASN A 437 18.95 8.53 10.69
C ASN A 437 19.14 9.70 11.69
N ASP A 438 18.30 10.74 11.66
CA ASP A 438 18.17 11.70 12.78
C ASP A 438 17.55 10.99 13.99
N TYR A 439 18.41 10.33 14.78
CA TYR A 439 18.03 9.68 16.02
C TYR A 439 17.76 10.67 17.17
N VAL A 440 18.11 11.95 17.06
CA VAL A 440 17.74 12.94 18.10
C VAL A 440 16.23 13.19 18.03
N LYS A 441 15.75 13.55 16.83
CA LYS A 441 14.31 13.70 16.55
C LYS A 441 13.59 12.35 16.61
N GLY A 442 14.22 11.28 16.12
CA GLY A 442 13.68 9.93 16.16
C GLY A 442 13.40 9.43 17.57
N CYS A 443 14.37 9.57 18.49
CA CYS A 443 14.17 9.16 19.89
C CYS A 443 13.08 9.99 20.57
N LYS A 444 12.99 11.29 20.29
CA LYS A 444 11.88 12.14 20.78
C LYS A 444 10.53 11.61 20.30
N ILE A 445 10.34 11.45 18.99
CA ILE A 445 9.08 10.98 18.40
C ILE A 445 8.71 9.57 18.88
N LEU A 446 9.68 8.69 19.16
CA LEU A 446 9.38 7.36 19.72
C LEU A 446 8.89 7.44 21.18
N ARG A 447 9.47 8.32 22.01
CA ARG A 447 8.95 8.59 23.36
C ARG A 447 7.55 9.19 23.29
N ASP A 448 7.33 10.19 22.44
CA ASP A 448 6.02 10.81 22.24
C ASP A 448 4.96 9.76 21.84
N ALA A 449 5.32 8.81 20.98
CA ALA A 449 4.44 7.70 20.57
C ALA A 449 4.10 6.74 21.73
N TYR A 450 5.07 6.37 22.59
CA TYR A 450 4.82 5.53 23.76
C TYR A 450 3.99 6.27 24.83
N SER A 451 4.32 7.52 25.12
CA SER A 451 3.53 8.37 26.02
C SER A 451 2.09 8.53 25.53
N SER A 452 1.89 8.76 24.22
CA SER A 452 0.56 8.84 23.62
C SER A 452 -0.20 7.51 23.74
N LEU A 453 0.45 6.36 23.48
CA LEU A 453 -0.14 5.03 23.63
C LEU A 453 -0.61 4.79 25.06
N PHE A 454 0.27 5.01 26.05
CA PHE A 454 -0.02 4.70 27.44
C PHE A 454 -1.06 5.65 28.06
N ASN A 455 -1.04 6.94 27.70
CA ASN A 455 -2.09 7.90 28.10
C ASN A 455 -3.47 7.51 27.53
N ASN A 456 -3.51 7.11 26.26
CA ASN A 456 -4.74 6.61 25.63
C ASN A 456 -5.24 5.32 26.29
N PHE A 457 -4.34 4.43 26.70
CA PHE A 457 -4.70 3.23 27.48
C PHE A 457 -5.31 3.57 28.84
N MET A 458 -4.73 4.50 29.61
CA MET A 458 -5.32 4.94 30.88
C MET A 458 -6.70 5.58 30.72
N SER A 459 -6.94 6.32 29.62
CA SER A 459 -8.26 6.87 29.35
C SER A 459 -9.33 5.78 29.18
N ILE A 460 -8.98 4.63 28.57
CA ILE A 460 -9.86 3.46 28.46
C ILE A 460 -10.09 2.83 29.85
N VAL A 461 -9.02 2.66 30.64
CA VAL A 461 -9.12 2.11 32.00
C VAL A 461 -10.05 2.95 32.88
N GLN A 462 -9.83 4.27 32.94
CA GLN A 462 -10.61 5.19 33.76
C GLN A 462 -12.10 5.24 33.37
N SER A 463 -12.41 5.16 32.07
CA SER A 463 -13.80 5.14 31.59
C SER A 463 -14.52 3.81 31.82
N SER A 464 -13.79 2.69 31.96
CA SER A 464 -14.40 1.42 32.38
C SER A 464 -14.83 1.43 33.87
N VAL A 465 -14.01 2.01 34.76
CA VAL A 465 -14.29 2.09 36.20
C VAL A 465 -15.55 2.92 36.51
N THR A 466 -15.73 4.06 35.84
CA THR A 466 -16.94 4.89 36.03
C THR A 466 -18.22 4.20 35.55
N THR A 467 -18.12 3.27 34.59
CA THR A 467 -19.29 2.56 34.03
C THR A 467 -19.77 1.41 34.93
N GLU A 468 -18.87 0.79 35.72
CA GLU A 468 -19.24 -0.28 36.64
C GLU A 468 -19.91 0.26 37.92
N SER A 469 -19.45 1.42 38.43
CA SER A 469 -20.06 2.07 39.59
C SER A 469 -21.50 2.55 39.36
N SER A 470 -21.98 2.62 38.11
CA SER A 470 -23.35 3.00 37.75
C SER A 470 -24.30 1.81 37.53
N LYS A 471 -23.83 0.56 37.68
CA LYS A 471 -24.66 -0.66 37.48
C LYS A 471 -25.19 -1.28 38.78
N GLN A 472 -24.76 -0.82 39.95
CA GLN A 472 -25.38 -1.16 41.23
C GLN A 472 -26.45 -0.12 41.60
N LEU A 473 -27.60 -0.15 40.93
CA LEU A 473 -28.88 0.40 41.41
C LEU A 473 -30.00 -0.06 40.46
N VAL A 474 -30.69 -1.15 40.81
CA VAL A 474 -31.89 -1.61 40.13
C VAL A 474 -32.98 -1.85 41.17
N PRO A 475 -34.10 -1.12 41.10
CA PRO A 475 -35.39 -1.63 41.55
C PRO A 475 -36.06 -2.40 40.41
N GLN A 476 -36.56 -3.59 40.72
CA GLN A 476 -37.35 -4.42 39.82
C GLN A 476 -38.64 -3.69 39.42
N PHE A 477 -39.13 -3.85 38.19
CA PHE A 477 -40.54 -4.22 37.97
C PHE A 477 -40.79 -4.83 36.57
N LEU A 478 -41.89 -5.58 36.53
CA LEU A 478 -42.28 -6.65 35.63
C LEU A 478 -42.89 -6.20 34.29
N GLU A 479 -42.81 -7.09 33.29
CA GLU A 479 -43.82 -7.37 32.23
C GLU A 479 -44.29 -6.33 31.17
N SER A 480 -43.78 -6.56 29.95
CA SER A 480 -44.58 -7.06 28.80
C SER A 480 -45.23 -6.12 27.74
N LYS A 481 -45.14 -6.66 26.50
CA LYS A 481 -46.08 -6.57 25.35
C LYS A 481 -46.12 -5.36 24.40
N GLU A 482 -46.02 -5.74 23.12
CA GLU A 482 -46.80 -5.29 21.93
C GLU A 482 -46.76 -3.80 21.54
N GLN A 483 -46.08 -3.44 20.43
CA GLN A 483 -46.46 -3.56 19.01
C GLN A 483 -47.17 -2.32 18.46
N LEU A 484 -46.53 -1.73 17.42
CA LEU A 484 -47.11 -1.25 16.17
C LEU A 484 -48.52 -0.61 16.18
N SER A 485 -48.61 0.68 15.80
CA SER A 485 -49.48 1.05 14.67
C SER A 485 -49.21 2.44 14.07
N ASN A 486 -49.56 2.52 12.80
CA ASN A 486 -49.23 3.53 11.80
C ASN A 486 -49.87 4.92 11.97
N ARG A 487 -49.07 5.93 11.56
CA ARG A 487 -49.41 7.06 10.66
C ARG A 487 -50.90 7.39 10.42
N SER A 488 -51.21 8.68 10.60
CA SER A 488 -52.02 9.44 9.64
C SER A 488 -51.50 10.88 9.44
N HIS A 489 -51.42 11.22 8.17
CA HIS A 489 -51.06 12.44 7.47
C HIS A 489 -51.76 13.77 7.87
N CYS A 490 -51.02 14.89 7.65
CA CYS A 490 -51.33 16.14 6.90
C CYS A 490 -52.73 16.81 7.00
N SER A 491 -52.90 18.13 6.88
CA SER A 491 -52.06 19.28 6.45
C SER A 491 -52.76 20.59 6.89
N ASP A 492 -52.10 21.58 7.51
CA ASP A 492 -51.36 22.73 6.91
C ASP A 492 -52.20 24.05 6.85
N SER A 493 -51.56 25.19 7.16
CA SER A 493 -51.91 26.62 6.89
C SER A 493 -51.58 27.66 8.01
N ASP A 494 -50.59 28.50 7.70
CA ASP A 494 -50.51 29.98 7.87
C ASP A 494 -50.59 30.77 9.21
N LEU A 495 -49.39 31.21 9.66
CA LEU A 495 -48.93 32.62 9.78
C LEU A 495 -49.72 33.70 10.60
N LYS A 496 -49.19 34.12 11.77
CA LYS A 496 -48.42 35.40 11.96
C LYS A 496 -48.05 35.80 13.42
N ASN A 497 -46.73 35.89 13.67
CA ASN A 497 -45.94 36.86 14.47
C ASN A 497 -46.43 37.48 15.81
N LYS A 498 -45.60 37.34 16.85
CA LYS A 498 -45.13 38.48 17.70
C LYS A 498 -43.84 38.22 18.52
N ARG A 499 -42.81 39.04 18.25
CA ARG A 499 -41.72 39.62 19.08
C ARG A 499 -41.04 38.90 20.27
N GLU A 500 -39.69 38.94 20.20
CA GLU A 500 -38.69 39.30 21.27
C GLU A 500 -38.53 38.28 22.45
N VAL A 501 -37.37 38.01 23.09
CA VAL A 501 -36.23 38.84 23.55
C VAL A 501 -34.92 38.00 23.69
N VAL A 502 -33.79 38.59 23.28
CA VAL A 502 -32.39 38.68 23.83
C VAL A 502 -31.73 37.56 24.70
N TYR A 503 -30.39 37.50 24.61
CA TYR A 503 -29.41 36.53 25.09
C TYR A 503 -28.68 36.94 26.41
N ASP A 504 -28.13 35.93 27.12
CA ASP A 504 -26.92 35.90 28.00
C ASP A 504 -26.97 36.39 29.48
N PRO A 505 -25.95 36.14 30.35
CA PRO A 505 -24.83 35.15 30.34
C PRO A 505 -24.59 34.40 31.69
N GLU A 506 -23.45 33.67 31.77
CA GLU A 506 -22.61 33.27 32.94
C GLU A 506 -22.65 31.81 33.47
N SER A 507 -21.54 31.18 33.91
CA SER A 507 -20.09 31.46 33.81
C SER A 507 -19.21 30.25 34.25
N ASN A 508 -17.88 30.37 34.08
CA ASN A 508 -16.79 29.69 34.85
C ASN A 508 -16.47 28.18 34.60
N LYS A 509 -15.21 27.69 34.71
CA LYS A 509 -13.88 28.33 34.82
C LYS A 509 -12.74 27.35 34.42
N LYS A 510 -11.64 27.88 33.86
CA LYS A 510 -10.33 27.21 33.84
C LYS A 510 -9.68 27.30 35.23
N TRP A 511 -8.84 26.33 35.58
CA TRP A 511 -7.82 26.49 36.62
C TRP A 511 -6.41 26.32 36.03
N ARG A 512 -5.51 27.22 36.43
CA ARG A 512 -4.06 27.10 36.33
C ARG A 512 -3.46 27.96 37.44
N GLY A 513 -2.60 27.36 38.25
CA GLY A 513 -1.62 28.04 39.10
C GLY A 513 -0.28 27.32 38.91
N GLU A 514 0.86 27.84 39.37
CA GLU A 514 1.17 29.16 39.91
C GLU A 514 2.72 29.26 39.92
N HIS A 515 3.32 30.46 39.86
CA HIS A 515 4.51 30.77 40.66
C HIS A 515 4.98 32.24 40.54
N THR A 516 4.78 32.97 41.64
CA THR A 516 5.65 34.01 42.24
C THR A 516 5.96 35.34 41.52
N VAL A 517 6.01 36.39 42.36
CA VAL A 517 6.09 37.83 42.07
C VAL A 517 7.37 38.42 42.66
N LEU A 518 7.97 39.43 42.00
CA LEU A 518 8.60 40.66 42.54
C LEU A 518 8.47 41.73 41.42
N GLN A 519 7.85 42.91 41.61
CA GLN A 519 8.43 44.21 42.04
C GLN A 519 9.66 44.64 41.20
N GLU A 520 9.87 45.88 40.69
CA GLU A 520 9.26 47.24 40.79
C GLU A 520 9.80 48.11 39.60
N ASP A 521 9.31 49.31 39.21
CA ASP A 521 7.98 49.96 39.19
C ASP A 521 8.05 51.26 38.31
N GLU A 522 6.96 52.06 38.25
CA GLU A 522 6.75 53.35 37.53
C GLU A 522 6.70 53.27 35.97
N GLY A 523 5.92 54.10 35.25
CA GLY A 523 4.95 55.12 35.63
C GLY A 523 4.58 56.06 34.45
N LYS A 524 3.34 56.60 34.45
CA LYS A 524 2.74 57.60 33.52
C LYS A 524 2.31 57.06 32.13
N SER A 525 1.02 57.08 31.73
CA SER A 525 0.03 58.18 31.62
C SER A 525 0.35 59.12 30.43
N THR A 526 -0.57 59.52 29.53
CA THR A 526 -2.05 59.48 29.56
C THR A 526 -2.62 59.49 28.13
N ARG A 527 -3.84 58.99 27.94
CA ARG A 527 -4.67 59.22 26.73
C ARG A 527 -5.51 60.49 26.93
N LEU A 528 -5.68 61.32 25.89
CA LEU A 528 -6.72 62.35 25.87
C LEU A 528 -7.50 62.32 24.56
N GLU A 529 -8.81 62.44 24.70
CA GLU A 529 -9.78 62.67 23.62
C GLU A 529 -9.92 64.22 23.43
N SER A 530 -10.71 64.85 22.55
CA SER A 530 -11.97 64.46 21.92
C SER A 530 -12.45 65.55 20.92
N ILE A 531 -13.41 65.23 20.03
CA ILE A 531 -14.43 66.14 19.41
C ILE A 531 -14.01 67.22 18.38
N GLY A 532 -14.75 67.32 17.24
CA GLY A 532 -14.86 68.57 16.44
C GLY A 532 -15.33 68.43 14.97
N LYS A 533 -16.58 68.82 14.65
CA LYS A 533 -17.26 68.64 13.34
C LYS A 533 -16.83 69.60 12.19
N MET A 534 -16.66 69.03 10.99
CA MET A 534 -17.32 69.36 9.69
C MET A 534 -17.26 70.77 9.04
N THR A 535 -16.94 70.84 7.73
CA THR A 535 -17.67 71.66 6.71
C THR A 535 -17.25 71.42 5.23
N HIS A 536 -18.26 71.30 4.35
CA HIS A 536 -18.36 71.60 2.90
C HIS A 536 -17.52 70.94 1.76
N LEU A 537 -18.29 70.38 0.80
CA LEU A 537 -17.99 70.06 -0.61
C LEU A 537 -18.40 71.21 -1.56
N PRO A 538 -17.93 71.26 -2.83
CA PRO A 538 -18.77 70.84 -3.98
C PRO A 538 -18.06 69.86 -4.97
N TYR A 539 -18.70 68.82 -5.56
CA TYR A 539 -19.61 68.80 -6.75
C TYR A 539 -18.84 68.86 -8.11
N ARG A 540 -19.03 68.00 -9.15
CA ARG A 540 -20.13 67.07 -9.47
C ARG A 540 -19.77 65.97 -10.54
N SER A 541 -20.43 64.79 -10.43
CA SER A 541 -20.94 63.85 -11.49
C SER A 541 -20.01 63.23 -12.56
N SER A 542 -20.25 62.02 -13.10
CA SER A 542 -21.43 61.12 -13.05
C SER A 542 -21.01 59.64 -13.22
N VAL A 543 -21.41 58.67 -12.37
CA VAL A 543 -22.64 57.80 -12.44
C VAL A 543 -22.53 56.66 -13.48
N PRO A 544 -22.93 55.38 -13.18
CA PRO A 544 -23.02 54.68 -11.89
C PRO A 544 -22.31 53.30 -11.87
N ASP A 545 -21.96 52.80 -10.67
CA ASP A 545 -21.49 51.42 -10.50
C ASP A 545 -22.67 50.47 -10.28
N VAL A 546 -22.82 49.45 -11.13
CA VAL A 546 -23.95 48.49 -11.08
C VAL A 546 -23.53 47.29 -10.25
N LYS A 547 -24.22 47.09 -9.12
CA LYS A 547 -24.14 45.83 -8.36
C LYS A 547 -24.57 44.67 -9.25
N MET A 548 -23.64 43.83 -9.67
CA MET A 548 -23.97 42.47 -10.09
C MET A 548 -23.79 41.51 -8.93
N GLU A 549 -24.82 40.73 -8.67
CA GLU A 549 -24.82 39.64 -7.70
C GLU A 549 -23.93 38.51 -8.23
N GLU A 550 -22.91 38.09 -7.47
CA GLU A 550 -22.22 36.84 -7.76
C GLU A 550 -23.13 35.67 -7.41
N ASN A 551 -23.84 35.21 -8.44
CA ASN A 551 -24.55 33.95 -8.46
C ASN A 551 -23.52 32.80 -8.37
N THR A 552 -23.09 32.44 -7.16
CA THR A 552 -22.10 31.38 -6.96
C THR A 552 -22.73 30.01 -7.13
N ASP A 553 -22.71 29.52 -8.37
CA ASP A 553 -23.00 28.14 -8.73
C ASP A 553 -22.20 27.15 -7.86
N GLY A 554 -22.86 26.05 -7.49
CA GLY A 554 -22.36 25.11 -6.47
C GLY A 554 -21.08 24.37 -6.84
N ARG A 555 -19.91 24.95 -6.55
CA ARG A 555 -18.63 24.23 -6.42
C ARG A 555 -17.93 24.63 -5.14
N GLY A 556 -17.89 23.70 -4.17
CA GLY A 556 -17.27 23.93 -2.86
C GLY A 556 -15.82 24.41 -2.97
N LYS A 557 -15.48 25.48 -2.24
CA LYS A 557 -14.12 26.06 -2.19
C LYS A 557 -13.11 24.99 -1.80
N LYS A 558 -12.27 24.56 -2.74
CA LYS A 558 -11.18 23.61 -2.47
C LYS A 558 -10.22 24.19 -1.44
N THR A 559 -10.19 23.60 -0.26
CA THR A 559 -9.29 24.02 0.83
C THR A 559 -7.89 23.50 0.54
N TRP A 560 -7.04 24.34 -0.06
CA TRP A 560 -5.65 24.01 -0.36
C TRP A 560 -4.82 23.89 0.93
N SER A 561 -4.02 22.82 1.06
CA SER A 561 -3.08 22.67 2.18
C SER A 561 -1.98 23.74 2.16
N SER A 562 -1.38 24.03 3.32
CA SER A 562 -0.30 25.02 3.44
C SER A 562 0.86 24.79 2.45
N TRP A 563 1.26 23.53 2.26
CA TRP A 563 2.28 23.16 1.26
C TRP A 563 1.84 23.52 -0.17
N ALA A 564 0.59 23.28 -0.53
CA ALA A 564 0.08 23.63 -1.85
C ALA A 564 -0.04 25.15 -2.06
N GLN A 565 -0.11 25.95 -0.99
CA GLN A 565 -0.15 27.42 -1.06
C GLN A 565 1.23 28.08 -1.21
N ALA A 566 2.34 27.34 -1.09
CA ALA A 566 3.69 27.93 -1.07
C ALA A 566 4.04 28.75 -2.32
N LEU A 567 3.69 28.27 -3.52
CA LEU A 567 3.87 29.04 -4.76
C LEU A 567 3.00 30.29 -4.80
N HIS A 568 1.75 30.21 -4.33
CA HIS A 568 0.86 31.38 -4.25
C HIS A 568 1.43 32.47 -3.32
N GLN A 569 1.99 32.09 -2.16
CA GLN A 569 2.69 33.04 -1.28
C GLN A 569 3.90 33.69 -1.98
N THR A 570 4.71 32.89 -2.68
CA THR A 570 5.89 33.38 -3.43
C THR A 570 5.51 34.36 -4.55
N VAL A 571 4.37 34.12 -5.20
CA VAL A 571 3.86 34.93 -6.33
C VAL A 571 3.20 36.24 -5.86
N MET A 572 2.57 36.24 -4.68
CA MET A 572 1.95 37.42 -4.11
C MET A 572 2.94 38.31 -3.34
N HIS A 573 4.01 37.72 -2.80
CA HIS A 573 5.07 38.40 -2.05
C HIS A 573 6.49 38.14 -2.61
N PRO A 574 6.75 38.41 -3.90
CA PRO A 574 8.05 38.11 -4.52
C PRO A 574 9.22 38.85 -3.86
N GLU A 575 8.98 40.00 -3.22
CA GLU A 575 9.97 40.76 -2.47
C GLU A 575 10.57 40.01 -1.28
N GLN A 576 9.88 38.98 -0.77
CA GLN A 576 10.30 38.13 0.36
C GLN A 576 11.09 36.88 -0.08
N HIS A 577 11.20 36.64 -1.39
CA HIS A 577 11.72 35.38 -1.97
C HIS A 577 12.77 35.61 -3.07
N LYS A 578 13.59 36.66 -2.93
CA LYS A 578 14.49 37.16 -3.98
C LYS A 578 15.49 36.13 -4.53
N ASP A 579 15.95 35.18 -3.72
CA ASP A 579 17.01 34.24 -4.11
C ASP A 579 16.56 33.18 -5.12
N ASP A 580 15.27 32.84 -5.17
CA ASP A 580 14.70 31.81 -6.06
C ASP A 580 14.10 32.41 -7.36
N ILE A 581 13.93 33.74 -7.42
CA ILE A 581 13.17 34.44 -8.46
C ILE A 581 14.08 34.98 -9.57
N LEU A 582 13.69 34.71 -10.82
CA LEU A 582 14.44 35.02 -12.04
C LEU A 582 13.93 36.29 -12.75
N GLU A 583 12.63 36.55 -12.71
CA GLU A 583 11.98 37.68 -13.37
C GLU A 583 10.63 37.96 -12.68
N VAL A 584 10.28 39.24 -12.48
CA VAL A 584 9.00 39.67 -11.89
C VAL A 584 8.38 40.72 -12.80
N SER A 585 7.06 40.64 -12.95
CA SER A 585 6.20 41.64 -13.58
C SER A 585 4.92 41.77 -12.75
N ASP A 586 4.02 42.65 -13.18
CA ASP A 586 2.70 42.82 -12.57
C ASP A 586 1.78 41.61 -12.87
N ASP A 587 1.94 40.99 -14.04
CA ASP A 587 1.12 39.85 -14.50
C ASP A 587 1.70 38.47 -14.13
N PHE A 588 3.02 38.36 -13.90
CA PHE A 588 3.73 37.08 -13.77
C PHE A 588 4.98 37.13 -12.88
N VAL A 589 5.38 35.95 -12.39
CA VAL A 589 6.67 35.68 -11.74
C VAL A 589 7.33 34.48 -12.42
N VAL A 590 8.63 34.55 -12.65
CA VAL A 590 9.45 33.44 -13.17
C VAL A 590 10.44 33.01 -12.09
N LEU A 591 10.51 31.71 -11.80
CA LEU A 591 11.41 31.15 -10.77
C LEU A 591 11.91 29.75 -11.13
N CYS A 592 13.03 29.33 -10.54
CA CYS A 592 13.52 27.95 -10.67
C CYS A 592 12.59 26.98 -9.92
N ASP A 593 12.22 25.84 -10.51
CA ASP A 593 11.56 24.78 -9.75
C ASP A 593 12.56 24.26 -8.70
N ARG A 594 12.25 24.42 -7.41
CA ARG A 594 13.10 24.02 -6.27
C ARG A 594 13.43 22.52 -6.24
N TYR A 595 12.70 21.72 -7.00
CA TYR A 595 12.89 20.28 -7.15
C TYR A 595 12.95 19.92 -8.65
N PRO A 596 13.88 20.48 -9.45
CA PRO A 596 13.80 20.48 -10.91
C PRO A 596 13.77 19.05 -11.49
N LYS A 597 12.98 18.75 -12.52
CA LYS A 597 12.85 17.35 -13.03
C LYS A 597 13.74 16.99 -14.23
N GLY A 598 14.45 17.97 -14.79
CA GLY A 598 15.60 17.82 -15.69
C GLY A 598 16.65 18.88 -15.37
N LYS A 599 17.75 18.95 -16.13
CA LYS A 599 18.86 19.91 -15.92
C LYS A 599 18.41 21.37 -15.80
N ARG A 600 17.40 21.78 -16.58
CA ARG A 600 16.77 23.11 -16.50
C ARG A 600 15.26 22.93 -16.35
N HIS A 601 14.72 23.44 -15.24
CA HIS A 601 13.28 23.44 -14.99
C HIS A 601 12.87 24.74 -14.29
N VAL A 602 12.11 25.55 -15.01
CA VAL A 602 11.63 26.87 -14.56
C VAL A 602 10.11 26.87 -14.59
N LEU A 603 9.51 27.64 -13.68
CA LEU A 603 8.08 27.89 -13.61
C LEU A 603 7.81 29.35 -13.99
N VAL A 604 6.89 29.58 -14.92
CA VAL A 604 6.27 30.90 -15.15
C VAL A 604 4.90 30.86 -14.51
N LEU A 605 4.67 31.68 -13.49
CA LEU A 605 3.45 31.71 -12.69
C LEU A 605 2.66 32.97 -12.98
N SER A 606 1.35 32.85 -13.15
CA SER A 606 0.46 34.02 -13.23
C SER A 606 0.31 34.67 -11.86
N ARG A 607 0.21 36.00 -11.79
CA ARG A 607 -0.17 36.77 -10.60
C ARG A 607 -1.68 37.05 -10.50
N LEU A 608 -2.48 36.59 -11.47
CA LEU A 608 -3.92 36.85 -11.50
C LEU A 608 -4.63 36.13 -10.35
N ASN A 609 -5.44 36.87 -9.60
CA ASN A 609 -6.24 36.33 -8.51
C ASN A 609 -7.33 35.40 -9.03
N GLY A 610 -7.53 34.27 -8.36
CA GLY A 610 -8.53 33.24 -8.74
C GLY A 610 -8.08 32.25 -9.82
N LEU A 611 -6.99 32.52 -10.55
CA LEU A 611 -6.44 31.62 -11.56
C LEU A 611 -5.52 30.54 -10.94
N ASP A 612 -6.12 29.68 -10.11
CA ASP A 612 -5.41 28.68 -9.31
C ASP A 612 -4.83 27.51 -10.15
N CYS A 613 -5.48 27.13 -11.26
CA CYS A 613 -5.03 26.02 -12.12
C CYS A 613 -5.52 26.07 -13.58
N LEU A 614 -5.05 25.15 -14.42
CA LEU A 614 -5.46 25.04 -15.84
C LEU A 614 -6.97 24.84 -16.02
N ALA A 615 -7.65 24.23 -15.04
CA ALA A 615 -9.10 24.04 -15.07
C ALA A 615 -9.90 25.34 -14.88
N ASP A 616 -9.26 26.40 -14.39
CA ASP A 616 -9.87 27.70 -14.15
C ASP A 616 -9.71 28.62 -15.38
N VAL A 617 -8.82 28.27 -16.31
CA VAL A 617 -8.57 29.03 -17.55
C VAL A 617 -9.82 29.08 -18.43
N ARG A 618 -10.20 30.30 -18.82
CA ARG A 618 -11.29 30.62 -19.75
C ARG A 618 -10.78 31.47 -20.91
N ARG A 619 -11.64 31.71 -21.91
CA ARG A 619 -11.30 32.49 -23.11
C ARG A 619 -10.75 33.89 -22.79
N GLU A 620 -11.21 34.57 -21.73
CA GLU A 620 -10.65 35.88 -21.33
C GLU A 620 -9.18 35.82 -20.90
N HIS A 621 -8.69 34.66 -20.45
CA HIS A 621 -7.31 34.45 -20.00
C HIS A 621 -6.33 34.19 -21.14
N LEU A 622 -6.80 34.09 -22.39
CA LEU A 622 -5.98 33.77 -23.56
C LEU A 622 -4.78 34.74 -23.78
N PRO A 623 -4.90 36.07 -23.59
CA PRO A 623 -3.75 36.98 -23.72
C PRO A 623 -2.64 36.67 -22.71
N LEU A 624 -3.01 36.42 -21.44
CA LEU A 624 -2.09 36.03 -20.37
C LEU A 624 -1.39 34.71 -20.70
N LEU A 625 -2.12 33.68 -21.17
CA LEU A 625 -1.48 32.42 -21.58
C LEU A 625 -0.50 32.63 -22.75
N LYS A 626 -0.80 33.53 -23.70
CA LYS A 626 0.12 33.89 -24.81
C LYS A 626 1.38 34.59 -24.27
N GLN A 627 1.26 35.49 -23.30
CA GLN A 627 2.41 36.11 -22.61
C GLN A 627 3.25 35.06 -21.87
N MET A 628 2.63 34.20 -21.05
CA MET A 628 3.31 33.12 -20.31
C MET A 628 4.07 32.18 -21.26
N HIS A 629 3.46 31.83 -22.41
CA HIS A 629 4.11 31.02 -23.44
C HIS A 629 5.35 31.71 -24.03
N ASN A 630 5.24 33.00 -24.39
CA ASN A 630 6.34 33.79 -24.93
C ASN A 630 7.51 33.93 -23.94
N LEU A 631 7.21 34.09 -22.64
CA LEU A 631 8.22 34.07 -21.57
C LEU A 631 8.89 32.69 -21.46
N GLY A 632 8.12 31.61 -21.58
CA GLY A 632 8.67 30.25 -21.65
C GLY A 632 9.63 30.06 -22.83
N ILE A 633 9.32 30.63 -24.00
CA ILE A 633 10.20 30.63 -25.17
C ILE A 633 11.46 31.47 -24.89
N LYS A 634 11.31 32.68 -24.35
CA LYS A 634 12.43 33.56 -23.96
C LYS A 634 13.42 32.84 -23.05
N TRP A 635 12.93 32.19 -21.99
CA TRP A 635 13.75 31.44 -21.04
C TRP A 635 14.35 30.16 -21.64
N SER A 636 13.60 29.44 -22.48
CA SER A 636 14.14 28.29 -23.23
C SER A 636 15.30 28.71 -24.14
N LYS A 637 15.15 29.80 -24.91
CA LYS A 637 16.22 30.35 -25.76
C LYS A 637 17.44 30.78 -24.94
N LYS A 638 17.25 31.42 -23.79
CA LYS A 638 18.35 31.77 -22.87
C LYS A 638 19.13 30.53 -22.44
N PHE A 639 18.45 29.46 -22.01
CA PHE A 639 19.13 28.22 -21.62
C PHE A 639 19.77 27.46 -22.80
N LEU A 640 19.21 27.56 -24.01
CA LEU A 640 19.80 26.98 -25.22
C LEU A 640 21.07 27.71 -25.68
N ASN A 641 21.23 28.99 -25.33
CA ASN A 641 22.48 29.72 -25.51
C ASN A 641 23.57 29.29 -24.50
N GLU A 642 23.18 28.73 -23.35
CA GLU A 642 24.09 28.20 -22.32
C GLU A 642 24.46 26.72 -22.59
N ASP A 643 23.49 25.89 -22.99
CA ASP A 643 23.66 24.49 -23.39
C ASP A 643 22.75 24.17 -24.59
N SER A 644 23.34 24.27 -25.79
CA SER A 644 22.65 24.02 -27.06
C SER A 644 22.29 22.55 -27.32
N SER A 645 22.76 21.62 -26.46
CA SER A 645 22.39 20.20 -26.53
C SER A 645 21.03 19.90 -25.89
N LEU A 646 20.48 20.84 -25.12
CA LEU A 646 19.17 20.71 -24.49
C LEU A 646 18.04 20.83 -25.51
N ILE A 647 16.89 20.28 -25.13
CA ILE A 647 15.63 20.40 -25.85
C ILE A 647 14.56 20.65 -24.80
N PHE A 648 13.67 21.61 -25.00
CA PHE A 648 12.66 22.04 -24.03
C PHE A 648 11.25 21.68 -24.48
N ARG A 649 10.35 21.46 -23.51
CA ARG A 649 8.89 21.53 -23.70
C ARG A 649 8.31 22.55 -22.73
N LEU A 650 7.22 23.18 -23.17
CA LEU A 650 6.44 24.15 -22.41
C LEU A 650 5.06 23.54 -22.18
N GLY A 651 4.57 23.49 -20.95
CA GLY A 651 3.22 22.97 -20.69
C GLY A 651 2.78 22.97 -19.23
N TYR A 652 1.55 22.51 -19.03
CA TYR A 652 0.81 22.55 -17.78
C TYR A 652 0.44 21.13 -17.35
N HIS A 653 0.33 20.89 -16.04
CA HIS A 653 -0.27 19.66 -15.53
C HIS A 653 -1.80 19.75 -15.55
N SER A 654 -2.48 18.70 -16.05
CA SER A 654 -3.96 18.63 -16.10
C SER A 654 -4.62 18.77 -14.72
N ALA A 655 -3.95 18.27 -13.68
CA ALA A 655 -4.26 18.56 -12.28
C ALA A 655 -2.95 18.98 -11.57
N PRO A 656 -2.79 20.22 -11.10
CA PRO A 656 -1.52 20.66 -10.52
C PRO A 656 -1.34 20.09 -9.11
N SER A 657 -0.08 20.00 -8.67
CA SER A 657 0.25 19.61 -7.29
C SER A 657 0.22 20.78 -6.30
N MET A 658 0.27 22.02 -6.80
CA MET A 658 0.32 23.25 -6.02
C MET A 658 -0.68 24.26 -6.60
N ARG A 659 -1.14 25.18 -5.75
CA ARG A 659 -1.99 26.32 -6.11
C ARG A 659 -1.20 27.35 -6.94
N GLN A 660 -1.93 28.17 -7.68
CA GLN A 660 -1.48 29.14 -8.69
C GLN A 660 -1.13 28.49 -10.04
N LEU A 661 -1.72 29.00 -11.13
CA LEU A 661 -1.43 28.55 -12.49
C LEU A 661 0.06 28.78 -12.81
N HIS A 662 0.76 27.69 -13.13
CA HIS A 662 2.17 27.70 -13.50
C HIS A 662 2.44 26.90 -14.78
N LEU A 663 3.09 27.56 -15.74
CA LEU A 663 3.65 26.94 -16.93
C LEU A 663 5.03 26.35 -16.59
N HIS A 664 5.23 25.06 -16.85
CA HIS A 664 6.54 24.43 -16.76
C HIS A 664 7.33 24.67 -18.04
N VAL A 665 8.55 25.16 -17.88
CA VAL A 665 9.58 25.25 -18.92
C VAL A 665 10.65 24.22 -18.56
N ILE A 666 10.65 23.06 -19.21
CA ILE A 666 11.41 21.88 -18.76
C ILE A 666 12.24 21.24 -19.87
N SER A 667 13.53 21.01 -19.58
CA SER A 667 14.46 20.31 -20.45
C SER A 667 14.19 18.79 -20.48
N GLN A 668 14.26 18.22 -21.68
CA GLN A 668 13.82 16.85 -22.00
C GLN A 668 14.90 15.78 -21.75
N ASP A 669 16.06 16.14 -21.22
CA ASP A 669 17.04 15.20 -20.69
C ASP A 669 16.49 14.39 -19.50
N PHE A 670 15.67 15.04 -18.66
CA PHE A 670 15.17 14.51 -17.38
C PHE A 670 16.29 13.99 -16.44
N ASP A 671 17.48 14.57 -16.56
CA ASP A 671 18.66 14.28 -15.76
C ASP A 671 18.68 15.17 -14.52
N SER A 672 18.08 14.66 -13.45
CA SER A 672 18.00 15.33 -12.15
C SER A 672 17.78 14.34 -11.02
N GLU A 673 18.38 14.59 -9.85
CA GLU A 673 18.19 13.82 -8.62
C GLU A 673 16.74 13.86 -8.10
N TYR A 674 15.97 14.91 -8.42
CA TYR A 674 14.58 15.09 -7.95
C TYR A 674 13.55 14.34 -8.80
N LEU A 675 13.93 13.80 -9.96
CA LEU A 675 13.16 12.77 -10.65
C LEU A 675 13.31 11.44 -9.89
N LYS A 676 12.47 11.22 -8.87
CA LYS A 676 12.58 10.10 -7.92
C LYS A 676 11.58 8.96 -8.13
N ASN A 677 10.40 9.23 -8.68
CA ASN A 677 9.30 8.26 -8.72
C ASN A 677 8.51 8.27 -10.05
N LYS A 678 7.65 7.27 -10.23
CA LYS A 678 6.82 7.11 -11.43
C LYS A 678 5.86 8.28 -11.67
N LYS A 679 5.25 8.85 -10.62
CA LYS A 679 4.34 10.00 -10.74
C LYS A 679 5.07 11.20 -11.37
N HIS A 680 6.31 11.47 -10.94
CA HIS A 680 7.14 12.54 -11.52
C HIS A 680 7.46 12.29 -12.99
N TRP A 681 7.72 11.06 -13.42
CA TRP A 681 7.97 10.80 -14.85
C TRP A 681 6.70 10.99 -15.68
N ASN A 682 5.63 10.31 -15.28
CA ASN A 682 4.39 10.27 -16.05
C ASN A 682 3.69 11.64 -16.09
N SER A 683 3.94 12.54 -15.12
CA SER A 683 3.32 13.86 -15.13
C SER A 683 3.82 14.76 -16.27
N PHE A 684 5.06 14.56 -16.78
CA PHE A 684 5.62 15.28 -17.93
C PHE A 684 5.61 14.47 -19.24
N ASN A 685 5.61 13.13 -19.13
CA ASN A 685 5.82 12.22 -20.27
C ASN A 685 4.56 11.41 -20.65
N THR A 686 3.37 11.90 -20.29
CA THR A 686 2.06 11.42 -20.77
C THR A 686 1.17 12.61 -21.12
N ALA A 687 -0.01 12.38 -21.69
CA ALA A 687 -1.01 13.42 -21.97
C ALA A 687 -1.52 14.17 -20.71
N PHE A 688 -1.13 13.75 -19.51
CA PHE A 688 -1.32 14.53 -18.29
C PHE A 688 -0.60 15.89 -18.35
N PHE A 689 0.55 15.94 -19.05
CA PHE A 689 1.19 17.17 -19.47
C PHE A 689 0.49 17.71 -20.71
N ARG A 690 -0.20 18.85 -20.59
CA ARG A 690 -0.77 19.58 -21.73
C ARG A 690 0.28 20.56 -22.24
N ASP A 691 0.81 20.32 -23.43
CA ASP A 691 1.72 21.28 -24.07
C ASP A 691 1.03 22.63 -24.21
N SER A 692 1.80 23.71 -24.01
CA SER A 692 1.25 25.07 -23.93
C SER A 692 0.64 25.54 -25.25
N ALA A 693 1.10 25.00 -26.39
CA ALA A 693 0.51 25.26 -27.70
C ALA A 693 -0.91 24.64 -27.80
N ASP A 694 -1.06 23.37 -27.38
CA ASP A 694 -2.37 22.72 -27.34
C ASP A 694 -3.34 23.44 -26.38
N ALA A 695 -2.85 23.89 -25.22
CA ALA A 695 -3.68 24.58 -24.25
C ALA A 695 -4.16 25.94 -24.77
N LEU A 696 -3.33 26.66 -25.53
CA LEU A 696 -3.72 27.88 -26.24
C LEU A 696 -4.78 27.60 -27.30
N GLU A 697 -4.58 26.58 -28.13
CA GLU A 697 -5.52 26.17 -29.18
C GLU A 697 -6.87 25.72 -28.61
N ASP A 698 -6.86 24.90 -27.55
CA ASP A 698 -8.07 24.46 -26.83
C ASP A 698 -8.85 25.69 -26.30
N VAL A 699 -8.18 26.65 -25.65
CA VAL A 699 -8.85 27.84 -25.07
C VAL A 699 -9.36 28.79 -26.15
N GLU A 700 -8.64 28.93 -27.26
CA GLU A 700 -9.05 29.78 -28.40
C GLU A 700 -10.26 29.20 -29.16
N LYS A 701 -10.31 27.87 -29.34
CA LYS A 701 -11.40 27.18 -30.08
C LYS A 701 -12.59 26.76 -29.23
N LEU A 702 -12.36 26.33 -27.99
CA LEU A 702 -13.36 25.71 -27.10
C LEU A 702 -13.66 26.55 -25.86
N GLY A 703 -12.98 27.69 -25.69
CA GLY A 703 -13.14 28.58 -24.53
C GLY A 703 -12.54 28.06 -23.21
N SER A 704 -11.99 26.84 -23.19
CA SER A 704 -11.38 26.20 -22.02
C SER A 704 -10.39 25.10 -22.44
N ALA A 705 -9.40 24.80 -21.59
CA ALA A 705 -8.37 23.80 -21.86
C ALA A 705 -8.88 22.36 -21.65
N ARG A 706 -8.50 21.40 -22.51
CA ARG A 706 -8.82 19.98 -22.29
C ARG A 706 -7.94 19.39 -21.20
N LEU A 707 -8.56 18.78 -20.19
CA LEU A 707 -7.89 18.15 -19.04
C LEU A 707 -7.94 16.62 -19.16
N ASN A 708 -6.85 15.95 -18.76
CA ASN A 708 -6.75 14.50 -18.74
C ASN A 708 -6.75 13.90 -17.31
N ASP A 709 -7.22 12.66 -17.20
CA ASP A 709 -7.39 11.91 -15.94
C ASP A 709 -6.05 11.59 -15.25
N GLU A 710 -6.01 11.70 -13.91
CA GLU A 710 -4.86 11.31 -13.08
C GLU A 710 -4.44 9.84 -13.23
N LYS A 711 -5.31 8.96 -13.74
CA LYS A 711 -4.96 7.56 -14.09
C LYS A 711 -3.70 7.47 -14.95
N LEU A 712 -3.43 8.46 -15.82
CA LEU A 712 -2.21 8.54 -16.63
C LEU A 712 -0.93 8.51 -15.79
N LEU A 713 -0.96 9.03 -14.56
CA LEU A 713 0.16 9.02 -13.63
C LEU A 713 0.53 7.61 -13.14
N SER A 714 -0.38 6.64 -13.24
CA SER A 714 -0.14 5.24 -12.88
C SER A 714 0.46 4.38 -14.00
N MET A 715 0.48 4.88 -15.25
CA MET A 715 0.95 4.19 -16.45
C MET A 715 2.38 3.63 -16.31
N GLU A 716 2.75 2.68 -17.16
CA GLU A 716 4.11 2.16 -17.20
C GLU A 716 5.13 3.24 -17.59
N LEU A 717 6.37 3.12 -17.09
CA LEU A 717 7.42 4.07 -17.40
C LEU A 717 7.92 3.83 -18.83
N ARG A 718 7.51 4.67 -19.79
CA ARG A 718 8.03 4.63 -21.17
C ARG A 718 9.03 5.73 -21.40
N CYS A 719 10.13 5.43 -22.09
CA CYS A 719 11.05 6.43 -22.60
C CYS A 719 10.31 7.35 -23.59
N HIS A 720 10.35 8.67 -23.39
CA HIS A 720 9.62 9.61 -24.25
C HIS A 720 10.15 9.69 -25.69
N ARG A 721 11.32 9.09 -25.98
CA ARG A 721 11.89 8.92 -27.33
C ARG A 721 11.42 7.60 -27.95
N CYS A 722 12.11 6.50 -27.65
CA CYS A 722 11.87 5.19 -28.25
C CYS A 722 10.66 4.40 -27.72
N GLN A 723 9.89 4.95 -26.76
CA GLN A 723 8.74 4.30 -26.13
C GLN A 723 9.02 2.96 -25.40
N SER A 724 10.30 2.59 -25.22
CA SER A 724 10.70 1.40 -24.46
C SER A 724 10.22 1.47 -23.02
N ALA A 725 9.67 0.36 -22.50
CA ALA A 725 9.15 0.28 -21.15
C ALA A 725 10.27 -0.07 -20.13
N HIS A 726 10.28 0.63 -18.99
CA HIS A 726 11.26 0.48 -17.92
C HIS A 726 10.59 0.07 -16.61
N PRO A 727 11.21 -0.79 -15.79
CA PRO A 727 10.57 -1.28 -14.57
C PRO A 727 10.63 -0.28 -13.40
N ASN A 728 11.60 0.65 -13.41
CA ASN A 728 11.81 1.64 -12.36
C ASN A 728 12.59 2.88 -12.89
N ILE A 729 12.58 3.96 -12.12
CA ILE A 729 13.26 5.21 -12.46
C ILE A 729 14.78 5.06 -12.65
N PRO A 730 15.53 4.30 -11.83
CA PRO A 730 16.96 4.10 -12.06
C PRO A 730 17.29 3.48 -13.44
N LYS A 731 16.58 2.44 -13.87
CA LYS A 731 16.79 1.85 -15.21
C LYS A 731 16.34 2.78 -16.33
N LEU A 732 15.29 3.56 -16.12
CA LEU A 732 14.87 4.59 -17.06
C LEU A 732 15.94 5.67 -17.23
N LYS A 733 16.46 6.26 -16.14
CA LYS A 733 17.55 7.26 -16.20
C LYS A 733 18.78 6.72 -16.91
N PHE A 734 19.21 5.51 -16.55
CA PHE A 734 20.33 4.83 -17.22
C PHE A 734 20.12 4.67 -18.74
N HIS A 735 18.86 4.43 -19.16
CA HIS A 735 18.50 4.36 -20.57
C HIS A 735 18.45 5.75 -21.23
N LEU A 736 17.91 6.79 -20.57
CA LEU A 736 17.78 8.14 -21.14
C LEU A 736 19.15 8.71 -21.53
N GLY A 737 20.17 8.58 -20.67
CA GLY A 737 21.55 9.00 -20.97
C GLY A 737 22.22 8.26 -22.14
N ARG A 738 21.59 7.21 -22.69
CA ARG A 738 22.04 6.45 -23.86
C ARG A 738 21.05 6.47 -25.04
N CYS A 739 19.86 7.04 -24.88
CA CYS A 739 18.78 6.88 -25.86
C CYS A 739 18.91 7.86 -27.04
N ARG A 740 19.45 7.38 -28.16
CA ARG A 740 19.63 8.17 -29.40
C ARG A 740 18.42 8.17 -30.34
N ALA A 741 17.33 7.48 -30.01
CA ALA A 741 16.10 7.50 -30.80
C ALA A 741 15.52 8.93 -30.91
N PRO A 742 14.86 9.28 -32.02
CA PRO A 742 14.18 10.57 -32.17
C PRO A 742 12.99 10.67 -31.19
N PHE A 743 12.48 11.89 -31.01
CA PHE A 743 11.20 12.09 -30.36
C PHE A 743 10.05 11.60 -31.26
N PRO A 744 8.93 11.13 -30.69
CA PRO A 744 7.72 10.82 -31.42
C PRO A 744 7.27 11.95 -32.33
N THR A 745 6.75 11.60 -33.51
CA THR A 745 6.30 12.55 -34.53
C THR A 745 5.34 13.60 -33.97
N HIS A 746 4.41 13.23 -33.09
CA HIS A 746 3.47 14.17 -32.46
C HIS A 746 4.10 15.22 -31.53
N LEU A 747 5.34 15.05 -31.06
CA LEU A 747 6.06 16.08 -30.29
C LEU A 747 6.93 16.97 -31.22
N VAL A 748 7.41 16.41 -32.32
CA VAL A 748 8.20 17.14 -33.33
C VAL A 748 7.29 18.00 -34.21
N GLN A 749 6.16 17.45 -34.64
CA GLN A 749 5.13 18.14 -35.41
C GLN A 749 4.25 18.97 -34.47
N GLY A 750 4.05 20.25 -34.80
CA GLY A 750 3.26 21.19 -33.99
C GLY A 750 4.06 22.03 -32.99
N GLY A 751 5.39 22.13 -33.12
CA GLY A 751 6.20 23.11 -32.37
C GLY A 751 6.27 22.90 -30.84
N ARG A 752 5.92 21.71 -30.36
CA ARG A 752 5.87 21.38 -28.92
C ARG A 752 7.28 21.26 -28.30
N LEU A 753 8.29 20.96 -29.12
CA LEU A 753 9.70 20.90 -28.75
C LEU A 753 10.45 22.16 -29.22
N ILE A 754 11.26 22.74 -28.32
CA ILE A 754 12.17 23.85 -28.63
C ILE A 754 13.60 23.35 -28.53
N ALA A 755 14.39 23.48 -29.60
CA ALA A 755 15.81 23.12 -29.65
C ALA A 755 16.63 24.29 -30.19
N ALA A 756 17.96 24.23 -30.07
CA ALA A 756 18.84 25.19 -30.74
C ALA A 756 18.67 25.08 -32.26
N ALA A 757 18.75 26.21 -32.97
CA ALA A 757 18.65 26.22 -34.43
C ALA A 757 19.86 25.47 -35.02
N SER A 758 19.59 24.36 -35.72
CA SER A 758 20.58 23.73 -36.60
C SER A 758 20.90 24.72 -37.72
N GLY A 759 22.17 25.03 -37.94
CA GLY A 759 22.64 26.06 -38.88
C GLY A 759 22.45 25.72 -40.36
N SER A 760 21.19 25.60 -40.80
CA SER A 760 20.79 25.40 -42.19
C SER A 760 19.51 26.17 -42.49
N ALA A 761 19.68 27.38 -43.04
CA ALA A 761 18.68 28.27 -43.66
C ALA A 761 17.49 28.74 -42.78
N ASP A 762 17.34 30.07 -42.74
CA ASP A 762 16.09 30.73 -42.35
C ASP A 762 14.91 30.25 -43.20
N VAL A 763 13.78 30.00 -42.53
CA VAL A 763 12.46 30.29 -43.11
C VAL A 763 11.76 31.26 -42.18
N THR A 764 11.97 32.54 -42.43
CA THR A 764 11.17 33.62 -41.88
C THR A 764 9.70 33.37 -42.18
N LEU A 765 8.88 33.23 -41.13
CA LEU A 765 7.42 33.36 -41.26
C LEU A 765 7.08 34.83 -41.53
N SER A 766 7.15 35.21 -42.81
CA SER A 766 6.65 36.48 -43.31
C SER A 766 5.15 36.60 -43.05
N THR A 767 4.73 37.77 -42.56
CA THR A 767 3.32 38.15 -42.45
C THR A 767 2.62 38.11 -43.80
N GLY A 768 1.77 37.09 -44.02
CA GLY A 768 0.90 36.98 -45.18
C GLY A 768 -0.53 37.42 -44.88
N HIS A 769 -0.82 38.71 -45.05
CA HIS A 769 -2.19 39.12 -45.38
C HIS A 769 -2.45 38.76 -46.85
N SER A 770 -3.53 38.04 -47.13
CA SER A 770 -4.04 37.91 -48.51
C SER A 770 -5.57 37.97 -48.50
N ASN A 771 -6.07 39.03 -49.11
CA ASN A 771 -7.49 39.31 -49.30
C ASN A 771 -8.18 38.34 -50.29
N SER A 772 -9.51 38.35 -50.20
CA SER A 772 -10.49 38.34 -51.31
C SER A 772 -10.74 37.08 -52.17
N LEU A 773 -12.05 36.81 -52.31
CA LEU A 773 -12.76 36.22 -53.47
C LEU A 773 -12.46 34.73 -53.75
N VAL A 774 -13.44 33.87 -54.03
CA VAL A 774 -14.85 34.05 -54.47
C VAL A 774 -15.80 33.27 -53.55
#